data_AF-A0AAN0JB55-F1
#
_entry.id   AF-A0AAN0JB55-F1
#
_cell.length_a   1.000
_cell.length_b   1.000
_cell.length_c   1.000
_cell.angle_alpha   90.00
_cell.angle_beta   90.00
_cell.angle_gamma   90.00
#
_symmetry.space_group_name_H-M   'P 1'
#
loop_
_entity.id
_entity.type
_entity.pdbx_description
1 polymer ?
#
loop_
_entity_poly.entity_id
_entity_poly.type
_entity_poly.pdbx_seq_one_letter_code
_entity_poly.pdbx_strand_id
1 'polypeptide(L)'
;MATFHLLYYLCQLPTPSAQLSSIDISSEDVYLALSSLKPDKAFGCDQINPHLLKLCASSIVKISTTLFRESLMYGCVPSEWKVHKITPVFKAGDNQCVENYRPISLLCILSKVLESIIYAKIIPFLKGLLCQHQFGFLKNRSAVSQLLISFNNIMKNCESGKLTDQVYFDFRKAFDSVPHSLLLYKLWSLGITGPLWCWFRNYLSQRMHFVDIEGCSSQMLPVKSGIPQGSILGPLLFLIFVNDIPEVIDSSHLFLFADNSKLQNTSHLSHCLQEDIDSLVEWSKRNSLFLNSKKCVTIRFSLSSSSRPLYSIDGSEVSVPESHKDLGVISIPSIVAPPANKKVQTSTSSPPLAPPPQHKLYDVIVVGAGVEGSATAYTLTAKGKRNILLLEQFDRGHTRGSSSGGSRITRKAYHQGYYVKMMDEAFKLWSDIEKKSGKQLYHKTGFYVFGSKDSKGSLKGSSVADYIQSMEDNGVSHRVMRAKEVNDEYKDQLKLPDEYLCVDLFIQNGGELLDNHQVTGIINNDDDIITVLTGSGTQFNTKKLILTTGPWTNKVLQYTGIELPLKILKVEHFYWKTLKPESFAVGNFPIFACVLSTGLLYGLPVLEYPGLMKISFHNTSKGTEVDPDCRDFLTPRPEASKIISEFLEAHSFKDLDYSSPAIVEECMYTKTPSGDPYLDYHPNNPNIIIGAGFSGHGFKLAPIVGKILSELALGETPSYDLSPFKIQS
;
A
#
# COMPACT_ATOMS: atom_id res chain seq x y z
N MET A 1 2.77 -5.11 -48.91
CA MET A 1 3.59 -6.31 -48.62
C MET A 1 3.77 -6.55 -47.12
N ALA A 2 4.39 -5.65 -46.34
CA ALA A 2 4.70 -5.88 -44.91
C ALA A 2 3.56 -6.48 -44.05
N THR A 3 2.32 -6.03 -44.23
CA THR A 3 1.14 -6.53 -43.48
C THR A 3 0.87 -8.03 -43.65
N PHE A 4 1.15 -8.58 -44.84
CA PHE A 4 0.99 -10.01 -45.12
C PHE A 4 2.08 -10.85 -44.46
N HIS A 5 3.34 -10.38 -44.50
CA HIS A 5 4.45 -11.06 -43.81
C HIS A 5 4.21 -11.16 -42.30
N LEU A 6 3.77 -10.08 -41.65
CA LEU A 6 3.54 -10.09 -40.20
C LEU A 6 2.39 -11.04 -39.82
N LEU A 7 1.29 -11.07 -40.59
CA LEU A 7 0.20 -12.02 -40.37
C LEU A 7 0.62 -13.47 -40.62
N TYR A 8 1.43 -13.74 -41.65
CA TYR A 8 1.99 -15.07 -41.92
C TYR A 8 2.86 -15.58 -40.76
N TYR A 9 3.73 -14.72 -40.20
CA TYR A 9 4.52 -15.08 -39.02
C TYR A 9 3.65 -15.29 -37.77
N LEU A 10 2.61 -14.49 -37.55
CA LEU A 10 1.70 -14.66 -36.40
C LEU A 10 0.95 -16.01 -36.44
N CYS A 11 0.58 -16.49 -37.63
CA CYS A 11 0.02 -17.83 -37.83
C CYS A 11 1.02 -18.97 -37.59
N GLN A 12 2.31 -18.67 -37.39
CA GLN A 12 3.36 -19.63 -37.04
C GLN A 12 3.82 -19.51 -35.57
N LEU A 13 3.37 -18.48 -34.83
CA LEU A 13 3.67 -18.37 -33.41
C LEU A 13 2.81 -19.34 -32.60
N PRO A 14 3.35 -19.96 -31.52
CA PRO A 14 2.54 -20.72 -30.59
C PRO A 14 1.47 -19.82 -29.96
N THR A 15 0.24 -20.31 -29.92
CA THR A 15 -0.90 -19.60 -29.32
C THR A 15 -0.68 -19.46 -27.81
N PRO A 16 -0.75 -18.23 -27.23
CA PRO A 16 -0.62 -18.03 -25.80
C PRO A 16 -1.68 -18.79 -24.99
N SER A 17 -1.28 -19.33 -23.84
CA SER A 17 -2.15 -20.14 -22.95
C SER A 17 -3.23 -19.31 -22.26
N ALA A 18 -2.91 -18.09 -21.85
CA ALA A 18 -3.85 -17.07 -21.41
C ALA A 18 -3.95 -15.97 -22.48
N GLN A 19 -5.17 -15.49 -22.77
CA GLN A 19 -5.40 -14.50 -23.83
C GLN A 19 -6.41 -13.44 -23.45
N LEU A 20 -6.16 -12.22 -23.94
CA LEU A 20 -7.08 -11.09 -23.93
C LEU A 20 -7.22 -10.58 -25.37
N SER A 21 -8.25 -11.06 -26.06
CA SER A 21 -8.49 -10.78 -27.49
C SER A 21 -9.30 -9.50 -27.74
N SER A 22 -10.11 -9.09 -26.76
CA SER A 22 -11.00 -7.93 -26.81
C SER A 22 -11.29 -7.42 -25.38
N ILE A 23 -11.85 -6.21 -25.28
CA ILE A 23 -12.30 -5.59 -24.04
C ILE A 23 -13.65 -4.89 -24.29
N ASP A 24 -14.54 -4.85 -23.30
CA ASP A 24 -15.74 -4.00 -23.36
C ASP A 24 -15.50 -2.64 -22.68
N ILE A 25 -16.08 -1.62 -23.29
CA ILE A 25 -16.12 -0.23 -22.82
C ILE A 25 -17.58 0.14 -22.64
N SER A 26 -17.99 0.41 -21.40
CA SER A 26 -19.31 0.96 -21.08
C SER A 26 -19.35 2.48 -21.26
N SER A 27 -20.55 3.06 -21.29
CA SER A 27 -20.72 4.52 -21.21
C SER A 27 -20.14 5.10 -19.91
N GLU A 28 -20.13 4.33 -18.82
CA GLU A 28 -19.57 4.76 -17.54
C GLU A 28 -18.04 4.86 -17.59
N ASP A 29 -17.36 3.87 -18.20
CA ASP A 29 -15.90 3.93 -18.44
C ASP A 29 -15.52 5.22 -19.19
N VAL A 30 -16.31 5.60 -20.19
CA VAL A 30 -16.11 6.80 -21.02
C VAL A 30 -16.43 8.08 -20.25
N TYR A 31 -17.53 8.10 -19.50
CA TYR A 31 -17.93 9.26 -18.70
C TYR A 31 -16.92 9.56 -17.59
N LEU A 32 -16.45 8.53 -16.88
CA LEU A 32 -15.42 8.66 -15.86
C LEU A 32 -14.08 9.10 -16.45
N ALA A 33 -13.66 8.53 -17.59
CA ALA A 33 -12.43 8.93 -18.26
C ALA A 33 -12.47 10.40 -18.72
N LEU A 34 -13.56 10.85 -19.34
CA LEU A 34 -13.79 12.26 -19.70
C LEU A 34 -13.83 13.18 -18.46
N SER A 35 -14.54 12.76 -17.42
CA SER A 35 -14.65 13.52 -16.16
C SER A 35 -13.31 13.58 -15.40
N SER A 36 -12.41 12.61 -15.60
CA SER A 36 -11.07 12.60 -15.01
C SER A 36 -10.09 13.59 -15.65
N LEU A 37 -10.41 14.14 -16.83
CA LEU A 37 -9.52 15.04 -17.57
C LEU A 37 -9.06 16.24 -16.72
N LYS A 38 -7.80 16.63 -16.95
CA LYS A 38 -7.14 17.75 -16.28
C LYS A 38 -7.25 19.02 -17.15
N PRO A 39 -8.01 20.05 -16.73
CA PRO A 39 -8.31 21.22 -17.56
C PRO A 39 -7.07 22.03 -17.99
N ASP A 40 -5.99 21.96 -17.20
CA ASP A 40 -4.73 22.69 -17.35
C ASP A 40 -3.76 22.07 -18.38
N LYS A 41 -4.15 20.99 -19.06
CA LYS A 41 -3.24 20.25 -19.96
C LYS A 41 -3.32 20.74 -21.41
N ALA A 42 -2.16 20.81 -22.04
CA ALA A 42 -2.04 21.14 -23.45
C ALA A 42 -2.80 20.12 -24.34
N PHE A 43 -3.48 20.65 -25.36
CA PHE A 43 -4.23 19.91 -26.36
C PHE A 43 -3.35 19.45 -27.53
N GLY A 44 -3.88 18.56 -28.37
CA GLY A 44 -3.17 18.01 -29.52
C GLY A 44 -3.24 18.92 -30.75
N CYS A 45 -2.95 18.34 -31.92
CA CYS A 45 -3.19 18.98 -33.22
C CYS A 45 -4.68 19.17 -33.55
N ASP A 46 -5.58 18.58 -32.75
CA ASP A 46 -7.03 18.75 -32.81
C ASP A 46 -7.51 20.12 -32.30
N GLN A 47 -6.68 20.84 -31.53
CA GLN A 47 -7.02 22.10 -30.86
C GLN A 47 -8.17 21.99 -29.83
N ILE A 48 -8.59 20.77 -29.48
CA ILE A 48 -9.70 20.54 -28.55
C ILE A 48 -9.18 20.56 -27.11
N ASN A 49 -9.49 21.62 -26.38
CA ASN A 49 -9.07 21.78 -24.99
C ASN A 49 -9.72 20.71 -24.08
N PRO A 50 -8.95 20.01 -23.21
CA PRO A 50 -9.50 18.99 -22.29
C PRO A 50 -10.53 19.52 -21.30
N HIS A 51 -10.51 20.83 -20.99
CA HIS A 51 -11.56 21.49 -20.19
C HIS A 51 -12.93 21.41 -20.88
N LEU A 52 -12.99 21.64 -22.19
CA LEU A 52 -14.23 21.61 -22.96
C LEU A 52 -14.81 20.19 -23.01
N LEU A 53 -13.97 19.19 -23.31
CA LEU A 53 -14.39 17.78 -23.32
C LEU A 53 -14.90 17.31 -21.95
N LYS A 54 -14.34 17.83 -20.86
CA LYS A 54 -14.79 17.57 -19.49
C LYS A 54 -16.12 18.24 -19.16
N LEU A 55 -16.32 19.50 -19.53
CA LEU A 55 -17.60 20.20 -19.34
C LEU A 55 -18.72 19.55 -20.17
N CYS A 56 -18.42 19.10 -21.39
CA CYS A 56 -19.37 18.44 -22.28
C CYS A 56 -19.48 16.92 -22.07
N ALA A 57 -18.85 16.35 -21.03
CA ALA A 57 -18.71 14.90 -20.86
C ALA A 57 -20.05 14.13 -20.92
N SER A 58 -21.08 14.64 -20.23
CA SER A 58 -22.44 14.06 -20.23
C SER A 58 -23.15 14.14 -21.59
N SER A 59 -22.80 15.12 -22.44
CA SER A 59 -23.34 15.26 -23.79
C SER A 59 -22.62 14.36 -24.80
N ILE A 60 -21.29 14.24 -24.70
CA ILE A 60 -20.48 13.53 -25.69
C ILE A 60 -20.24 12.04 -25.36
N VAL A 61 -20.48 11.61 -24.12
CA VAL A 61 -20.27 10.21 -23.67
C VAL A 61 -20.85 9.19 -24.65
N LYS A 62 -22.11 9.35 -25.10
CA LYS A 62 -22.78 8.36 -25.94
C LYS A 62 -22.08 8.19 -27.30
N ILE A 63 -21.74 9.29 -27.97
CA ILE A 63 -21.07 9.24 -29.28
C ILE A 63 -19.61 8.80 -29.15
N SER A 64 -18.91 9.21 -28.08
CA SER A 64 -17.56 8.72 -27.77
C SER A 64 -17.54 7.21 -27.49
N THR A 65 -18.55 6.69 -26.78
CA THR A 65 -18.67 5.25 -26.49
C THR A 65 -18.87 4.42 -27.75
N THR A 66 -19.72 4.88 -28.68
CA THR A 66 -19.87 4.24 -30.01
C THR A 66 -18.54 4.24 -30.76
N LEU A 67 -17.90 5.40 -30.91
CA LEU A 67 -16.63 5.55 -31.62
C LEU A 67 -15.51 4.67 -31.03
N PHE A 68 -15.42 4.57 -29.71
CA PHE A 68 -14.42 3.75 -29.02
C PHE A 68 -14.70 2.24 -29.18
N ARG A 69 -15.98 1.83 -29.14
CA ARG A 69 -16.39 0.44 -29.39
C ARG A 69 -16.10 0.01 -30.82
N GLU A 70 -16.45 0.83 -31.81
CA GLU A 70 -16.15 0.57 -33.22
C GLU A 70 -14.63 0.52 -33.48
N SER A 71 -13.88 1.49 -32.92
CA SER A 71 -12.41 1.52 -32.97
C SER A 71 -11.79 0.19 -32.50
N LEU A 72 -12.20 -0.31 -31.33
CA LEU A 72 -11.70 -1.58 -30.80
C LEU A 72 -12.21 -2.80 -31.57
N MET A 73 -13.49 -2.84 -31.94
CA MET A 73 -14.12 -3.97 -32.64
C MET A 73 -13.46 -4.22 -34.01
N TYR A 74 -13.20 -3.15 -34.77
CA TYR A 74 -12.54 -3.22 -36.08
C TYR A 74 -11.00 -3.16 -36.00
N GLY A 75 -10.42 -3.04 -34.79
CA GLY A 75 -8.98 -2.93 -34.59
C GLY A 75 -8.37 -1.71 -35.30
N CYS A 76 -9.09 -0.59 -35.36
CA CYS A 76 -8.74 0.61 -36.10
C CYS A 76 -8.62 1.85 -35.21
N VAL A 77 -7.73 2.77 -35.57
CA VAL A 77 -7.55 4.05 -34.88
C VAL A 77 -7.76 5.17 -35.92
N PRO A 78 -8.61 6.19 -35.64
CA PRO A 78 -8.81 7.34 -36.52
C PRO A 78 -7.48 7.98 -36.93
N SER A 79 -7.35 8.30 -38.23
CA SER A 79 -6.16 8.93 -38.83
C SER A 79 -5.70 10.19 -38.08
N GLU A 80 -6.65 10.96 -37.62
CA GLU A 80 -6.53 12.22 -36.90
C GLU A 80 -5.87 12.04 -35.52
N TRP A 81 -6.00 10.84 -34.92
CA TRP A 81 -5.35 10.48 -33.65
C TRP A 81 -3.94 9.92 -33.85
N LYS A 82 -3.53 9.66 -35.09
CA LYS A 82 -2.18 9.18 -35.46
C LYS A 82 -1.19 10.31 -35.70
N VAL A 83 -1.68 11.52 -35.98
CA VAL A 83 -0.89 12.75 -35.97
C VAL A 83 -0.64 13.17 -34.51
N HIS A 84 0.55 13.66 -34.21
CA HIS A 84 0.83 14.31 -32.93
C HIS A 84 1.84 15.46 -33.06
N LYS A 85 1.62 16.52 -32.28
CA LYS A 85 2.51 17.69 -32.24
C LYS A 85 3.62 17.43 -31.23
N ILE A 86 4.87 17.71 -31.58
CA ILE A 86 6.01 17.65 -30.66
C ILE A 86 6.34 19.06 -30.18
N THR A 87 6.26 19.26 -28.87
CA THR A 87 6.75 20.48 -28.21
C THR A 87 8.05 20.14 -27.49
N PRO A 88 9.21 20.70 -27.91
CA PRO A 88 10.48 20.49 -27.22
C PRO A 88 10.46 21.12 -25.83
N VAL A 89 10.81 20.35 -24.79
CA VAL A 89 10.95 20.83 -23.42
C VAL A 89 12.42 20.75 -23.00
N PHE A 90 13.03 21.89 -22.70
CA PHE A 90 14.42 21.96 -22.25
C PHE A 90 14.65 21.12 -20.98
N LYS A 91 15.75 20.35 -20.96
CA LYS A 91 16.09 19.41 -19.87
C LYS A 91 17.17 19.96 -18.93
N ALA A 92 18.35 20.25 -19.47
CA ALA A 92 19.53 20.81 -18.79
C ALA A 92 20.66 21.00 -19.81
N GLY A 93 21.67 21.84 -19.50
CA GLY A 93 22.87 22.03 -20.32
C GLY A 93 22.83 23.30 -21.16
N ASP A 94 23.48 23.29 -22.32
CA ASP A 94 23.36 24.34 -23.33
C ASP A 94 21.96 24.33 -23.99
N ASN A 95 21.32 25.49 -24.10
CA ASN A 95 20.01 25.64 -24.72
C ASN A 95 20.06 25.80 -26.26
N GLN A 96 21.24 25.93 -26.86
CA GLN A 96 21.39 25.91 -28.32
C GLN A 96 21.52 24.46 -28.86
N CYS A 97 21.95 23.51 -28.02
CA CYS A 97 22.05 22.10 -28.39
C CYS A 97 20.69 21.37 -28.35
N VAL A 98 20.23 20.90 -29.51
CA VAL A 98 18.97 20.15 -29.66
C VAL A 98 18.88 18.87 -28.82
N GLU A 99 20.00 18.23 -28.49
CA GLU A 99 20.02 17.01 -27.66
C GLU A 99 19.64 17.27 -26.19
N ASN A 100 19.65 18.54 -25.75
CA ASN A 100 19.27 18.95 -24.40
C ASN A 100 17.75 19.19 -24.24
N TYR A 101 16.95 18.86 -25.26
CA TYR A 101 15.49 18.96 -25.24
C TYR A 101 14.81 17.56 -25.24
N ARG A 102 13.68 17.45 -24.54
CA ARG A 102 12.78 16.28 -24.57
C ARG A 102 11.65 16.51 -25.58
N PRO A 103 11.40 15.59 -26.54
CA PRO A 103 10.32 15.72 -27.50
C PRO A 103 8.97 15.28 -26.89
N ILE A 104 8.23 16.20 -26.27
CA ILE A 104 6.93 15.87 -25.66
C ILE A 104 5.85 15.78 -26.75
N SER A 105 5.28 14.58 -26.92
CA SER A 105 4.18 14.30 -27.84
C SER A 105 2.84 14.78 -27.26
N LEU A 106 2.21 15.73 -27.94
CA LEU A 106 0.83 16.16 -27.71
C LEU A 106 -0.10 15.41 -28.69
N LEU A 107 -0.75 14.36 -28.19
CA LEU A 107 -1.73 13.54 -28.91
C LEU A 107 -3.15 14.14 -28.78
N CYS A 108 -4.05 13.76 -29.68
CA CYS A 108 -5.49 14.03 -29.56
C CYS A 108 -6.03 13.62 -28.19
N ILE A 109 -6.85 14.47 -27.57
CA ILE A 109 -7.34 14.21 -26.20
C ILE A 109 -8.29 13.00 -26.18
N LEU A 110 -9.14 12.80 -27.19
CA LEU A 110 -10.02 11.62 -27.28
C LEU A 110 -9.24 10.30 -27.44
N SER A 111 -8.09 10.31 -28.14
CA SER A 111 -7.16 9.17 -28.14
C SER A 111 -6.71 8.85 -26.71
N LYS A 112 -6.30 9.87 -25.95
CA LYS A 112 -5.82 9.67 -24.57
C LYS A 112 -6.92 9.22 -23.60
N VAL A 113 -8.18 9.59 -23.84
CA VAL A 113 -9.34 9.04 -23.12
C VAL A 113 -9.45 7.53 -23.41
N LEU A 114 -9.48 7.12 -24.67
CA LEU A 114 -9.53 5.69 -25.04
C LEU A 114 -8.31 4.91 -24.52
N GLU A 115 -7.10 5.45 -24.67
CA GLU A 115 -5.86 4.86 -24.13
C GLU A 115 -5.95 4.62 -22.61
N SER A 116 -6.58 5.51 -21.85
CA SER A 116 -6.75 5.36 -20.40
C SER A 116 -7.74 4.24 -20.03
N ILE A 117 -8.79 4.05 -20.83
CA ILE A 117 -9.74 2.95 -20.65
C ILE A 117 -9.09 1.62 -21.05
N ILE A 118 -8.38 1.57 -22.18
CA ILE A 118 -7.59 0.41 -22.59
C ILE A 118 -6.61 0.01 -21.49
N TYR A 119 -5.83 0.97 -20.96
CA TYR A 119 -4.91 0.73 -19.85
C TYR A 119 -5.62 0.09 -18.65
N ALA A 120 -6.75 0.65 -18.21
CA ALA A 120 -7.51 0.16 -17.07
C ALA A 120 -8.06 -1.27 -17.27
N LYS A 121 -8.42 -1.64 -18.51
CA LYS A 121 -8.96 -2.97 -18.86
C LYS A 121 -7.86 -4.03 -19.06
N ILE A 122 -6.67 -3.66 -19.55
CA ILE A 122 -5.56 -4.61 -19.80
C ILE A 122 -4.61 -4.79 -18.61
N ILE A 123 -4.44 -3.77 -17.74
CA ILE A 123 -3.49 -3.87 -16.62
C ILE A 123 -3.80 -4.99 -15.61
N PRO A 124 -5.06 -5.43 -15.34
CA PRO A 124 -5.32 -6.58 -14.46
C PRO A 124 -4.80 -7.90 -15.04
N PHE A 125 -4.94 -8.09 -16.36
CA PHE A 125 -4.44 -9.26 -17.08
C PHE A 125 -2.90 -9.30 -17.09
N LEU A 126 -2.26 -8.16 -17.33
CA LEU A 126 -0.80 -8.05 -17.35
C LEU A 126 -0.14 -8.06 -15.96
N LYS A 127 -0.89 -7.83 -14.87
CA LYS A 127 -0.35 -7.68 -13.50
C LYS A 127 0.48 -8.89 -13.02
N GLY A 128 0.14 -10.10 -13.47
CA GLY A 128 0.88 -11.33 -13.16
C GLY A 128 1.96 -11.70 -14.19
N LEU A 129 2.03 -11.00 -15.32
CA LEU A 129 2.93 -11.28 -16.45
C LEU A 129 4.09 -10.29 -16.54
N LEU A 130 3.96 -9.11 -15.91
CA LEU A 130 5.03 -8.12 -15.86
C LEU A 130 6.08 -8.47 -14.78
N CYS A 131 7.35 -8.31 -15.13
CA CYS A 131 8.48 -8.74 -14.33
C CYS A 131 8.56 -8.03 -12.96
N GLN A 132 8.83 -8.81 -11.90
CA GLN A 132 8.84 -8.29 -10.53
C GLN A 132 10.00 -7.31 -10.25
N HIS A 133 11.08 -7.40 -11.03
CA HIS A 133 12.24 -6.50 -11.01
C HIS A 133 11.96 -5.08 -11.54
N GLN A 134 10.76 -4.80 -12.06
CA GLN A 134 10.35 -3.48 -12.51
C GLN A 134 9.77 -2.65 -11.37
N PHE A 135 10.34 -1.45 -11.17
CA PHE A 135 9.91 -0.48 -10.16
C PHE A 135 9.34 0.82 -10.75
N GLY A 136 9.53 1.05 -12.05
CA GLY A 136 8.98 2.19 -12.78
C GLY A 136 7.56 1.93 -13.29
N PHE A 137 6.72 2.98 -13.29
CA PHE A 137 5.36 3.03 -13.87
C PHE A 137 4.33 1.99 -13.38
N LEU A 138 4.67 1.11 -12.43
CA LEU A 138 3.74 0.19 -11.79
C LEU A 138 3.16 0.77 -10.49
N LYS A 139 1.85 0.58 -10.28
CA LYS A 139 1.19 0.94 -9.02
C LYS A 139 1.81 0.12 -7.86
N ASN A 140 1.99 0.74 -6.70
CA ASN A 140 2.67 0.18 -5.53
C ASN A 140 4.17 -0.13 -5.73
N ARG A 141 4.81 0.39 -6.79
CA ARG A 141 6.27 0.47 -6.93
C ARG A 141 6.73 1.93 -7.02
N SER A 142 7.99 2.21 -6.67
CA SER A 142 8.55 3.56 -6.70
C SER A 142 10.08 3.53 -6.79
N ALA A 143 10.69 4.68 -7.10
CA ALA A 143 12.13 4.85 -7.01
C ALA A 143 12.66 4.54 -5.60
N VAL A 144 11.93 4.98 -4.56
CA VAL A 144 12.28 4.71 -3.16
C VAL A 144 12.31 3.20 -2.88
N SER A 145 11.33 2.42 -3.35
CA SER A 145 11.34 0.97 -3.11
C SER A 145 12.42 0.22 -3.90
N GLN A 146 12.84 0.69 -5.08
CA GLN A 146 14.03 0.15 -5.73
C GLN A 146 15.31 0.45 -4.94
N LEU A 147 15.50 1.73 -4.56
CA LEU A 147 16.67 2.18 -3.82
C LEU A 147 16.81 1.45 -2.48
N LEU A 148 15.71 1.28 -1.72
CA LEU A 148 15.73 0.56 -0.44
C LEU A 148 16.20 -0.89 -0.60
N ILE A 149 15.75 -1.63 -1.61
CA ILE A 149 16.16 -3.03 -1.81
C ILE A 149 17.62 -3.11 -2.27
N SER A 150 18.05 -2.25 -3.20
CA SER A 150 19.44 -2.18 -3.68
C SER A 150 20.41 -1.79 -2.55
N PHE A 151 20.07 -0.78 -1.74
CA PHE A 151 20.87 -0.39 -0.57
C PHE A 151 20.85 -1.42 0.56
N ASN A 152 19.74 -2.13 0.80
CA ASN A 152 19.70 -3.26 1.75
C ASN A 152 20.70 -4.35 1.36
N ASN A 153 20.78 -4.68 0.06
CA ASN A 153 21.76 -5.63 -0.46
C ASN A 153 23.21 -5.10 -0.34
N ILE A 154 23.45 -3.79 -0.57
CA ILE A 154 24.76 -3.16 -0.35
C ILE A 154 25.19 -3.25 1.12
N MET A 155 24.29 -2.90 2.04
CA MET A 155 24.57 -2.87 3.49
C MET A 155 24.85 -4.25 4.05
N LYS A 156 24.00 -5.26 3.76
CA LYS A 156 24.21 -6.65 4.18
C LYS A 156 25.53 -7.24 3.68
N ASN A 157 25.95 -6.86 2.47
CA ASN A 157 27.26 -7.23 1.95
C ASN A 157 28.38 -6.55 2.76
N CYS A 158 28.29 -5.23 2.96
CA CYS A 158 29.29 -4.48 3.73
C CYS A 158 29.42 -4.98 5.19
N GLU A 159 28.31 -5.30 5.85
CA GLU A 159 28.26 -5.88 7.20
C GLU A 159 28.90 -7.28 7.27
N SER A 160 28.74 -8.08 6.22
CA SER A 160 29.40 -9.39 6.07
C SER A 160 30.82 -9.31 5.48
N GLY A 161 31.41 -8.11 5.42
CA GLY A 161 32.76 -7.86 4.89
C GLY A 161 32.90 -8.02 3.37
N LYS A 162 31.79 -8.22 2.66
CA LYS A 162 31.74 -8.39 1.20
C LYS A 162 31.68 -7.04 0.49
N LEU A 163 32.51 -6.90 -0.53
CA LEU A 163 32.47 -5.80 -1.47
C LEU A 163 31.30 -5.98 -2.45
N THR A 164 30.63 -4.90 -2.82
CA THR A 164 29.55 -4.90 -3.83
C THR A 164 29.93 -4.01 -5.00
N ASP A 165 29.78 -4.50 -6.22
CA ASP A 165 29.90 -3.72 -7.45
C ASP A 165 28.52 -3.55 -8.09
N GLN A 166 28.21 -2.33 -8.53
CA GLN A 166 26.92 -1.97 -9.12
C GLN A 166 27.13 -1.18 -10.42
N VAL A 167 26.66 -1.76 -11.53
CA VAL A 167 26.78 -1.22 -12.88
C VAL A 167 25.44 -0.64 -13.32
N TYR A 168 25.48 0.60 -13.79
CA TYR A 168 24.33 1.40 -14.21
C TYR A 168 24.29 1.54 -15.73
N PHE A 169 23.10 1.49 -16.32
CA PHE A 169 22.89 1.48 -17.77
C PHE A 169 21.97 2.62 -18.23
N ASP A 170 22.37 3.34 -19.29
CA ASP A 170 21.58 4.37 -19.99
C ASP A 170 21.22 3.85 -21.39
N PHE A 171 19.93 3.68 -21.70
CA PHE A 171 19.48 3.27 -23.03
C PHE A 171 19.35 4.47 -23.98
N ARG A 172 19.95 4.39 -25.19
CA ARG A 172 19.92 5.50 -26.16
C ARG A 172 18.49 5.77 -26.64
N LYS A 173 17.95 6.93 -26.26
CA LYS A 173 16.62 7.43 -26.67
C LYS A 173 15.53 6.36 -26.45
N ALA A 174 15.51 5.75 -25.26
CA ALA A 174 14.85 4.48 -25.00
C ALA A 174 13.41 4.38 -25.54
N PHE A 175 12.59 5.40 -25.31
CA PHE A 175 11.20 5.46 -25.80
C PHE A 175 11.08 5.63 -27.32
N ASP A 176 11.99 6.36 -27.96
CA ASP A 176 11.99 6.64 -29.40
C ASP A 176 12.55 5.46 -30.24
N SER A 177 13.39 4.63 -29.61
CA SER A 177 14.11 3.53 -30.27
C SER A 177 13.29 2.24 -30.43
N VAL A 178 12.21 2.03 -29.66
CA VAL A 178 11.44 0.77 -29.62
C VAL A 178 10.92 0.34 -31.02
N PRO A 179 11.33 -0.80 -31.58
CA PRO A 179 10.82 -1.28 -32.87
C PRO A 179 9.37 -1.77 -32.75
N HIS A 180 8.47 -1.21 -33.56
CA HIS A 180 7.03 -1.55 -33.50
C HIS A 180 6.74 -3.03 -33.76
N SER A 181 7.49 -3.68 -34.65
CA SER A 181 7.35 -5.12 -34.94
C SER A 181 7.68 -5.99 -33.73
N LEU A 182 8.76 -5.70 -33.01
CA LEU A 182 9.16 -6.44 -31.81
C LEU A 182 8.23 -6.14 -30.63
N LEU A 183 7.74 -4.91 -30.49
CA LEU A 183 6.71 -4.57 -29.50
C LEU A 183 5.39 -5.33 -29.76
N LEU A 184 4.96 -5.43 -31.01
CA LEU A 184 3.77 -6.21 -31.39
C LEU A 184 3.96 -7.71 -31.21
N TYR A 185 5.18 -8.23 -31.41
CA TYR A 185 5.53 -9.60 -31.06
C TYR A 185 5.44 -9.85 -29.55
N LYS A 186 6.06 -9.01 -28.71
CA LYS A 186 6.00 -9.14 -27.24
C LYS A 186 4.58 -9.00 -26.70
N LEU A 187 3.76 -8.10 -27.26
CA LEU A 187 2.32 -8.01 -26.96
C LEU A 187 1.58 -9.33 -27.23
N TRP A 188 1.85 -9.98 -28.37
CA TRP A 188 1.27 -11.29 -28.69
C TRP A 188 1.75 -12.37 -27.72
N SER A 189 3.05 -12.45 -27.44
CA SER A 189 3.62 -13.44 -26.50
C SER A 189 3.07 -13.31 -25.08
N LEU A 190 2.74 -12.09 -24.63
CA LEU A 190 2.05 -11.85 -23.35
C LEU A 190 0.52 -12.08 -23.40
N GLY A 191 -0.02 -12.62 -24.50
CA GLY A 191 -1.43 -12.98 -24.61
C GLY A 191 -2.38 -11.88 -25.10
N ILE A 192 -1.88 -10.70 -25.52
CA ILE A 192 -2.74 -9.71 -26.20
C ILE A 192 -2.94 -10.17 -27.64
N THR A 193 -4.15 -10.64 -27.98
CA THR A 193 -4.47 -11.24 -29.30
C THR A 193 -5.66 -10.53 -29.97
N GLY A 194 -6.17 -11.10 -31.07
CA GLY A 194 -7.48 -10.70 -31.66
C GLY A 194 -7.62 -9.23 -32.08
N PRO A 195 -8.86 -8.68 -32.05
CA PRO A 195 -9.13 -7.27 -32.33
C PRO A 195 -8.30 -6.29 -31.50
N LEU A 196 -8.02 -6.58 -30.23
CA LEU A 196 -7.20 -5.73 -29.36
C LEU A 196 -5.74 -5.64 -29.85
N TRP A 197 -5.13 -6.76 -30.24
CA TRP A 197 -3.81 -6.75 -30.87
C TRP A 197 -3.81 -6.01 -32.22
N CYS A 198 -4.87 -6.20 -33.02
CA CYS A 198 -5.05 -5.45 -34.28
C CYS A 198 -5.16 -3.94 -34.02
N TRP A 199 -5.82 -3.51 -32.94
CA TRP A 199 -5.87 -2.11 -32.50
C TRP A 199 -4.47 -1.59 -32.14
N PHE A 200 -3.67 -2.32 -31.35
CA PHE A 200 -2.29 -1.92 -31.04
C PHE A 200 -1.42 -1.81 -32.30
N ARG A 201 -1.54 -2.75 -33.25
CA ARG A 201 -0.87 -2.65 -34.56
C ARG A 201 -1.29 -1.37 -35.28
N ASN A 202 -2.59 -1.04 -35.29
CA ASN A 202 -3.11 0.14 -35.96
C ASN A 202 -2.70 1.44 -35.28
N TYR A 203 -2.67 1.48 -33.94
CA TYR A 203 -2.26 2.60 -33.11
C TYR A 203 -0.80 3.03 -33.35
N LEU A 204 0.11 2.06 -33.51
CA LEU A 204 1.53 2.28 -33.82
C LEU A 204 1.77 2.56 -35.33
N SER A 205 1.01 1.93 -36.22
CA SER A 205 1.22 2.03 -37.67
C SER A 205 0.71 3.33 -38.27
N GLN A 206 1.47 3.88 -39.23
CA GLN A 206 1.12 5.10 -39.99
C GLN A 206 0.95 6.35 -39.11
N ARG A 207 1.68 6.42 -37.99
CA ARG A 207 1.76 7.64 -37.19
C ARG A 207 2.63 8.69 -37.87
N MET A 208 2.21 9.94 -37.71
CA MET A 208 2.91 11.12 -38.22
C MET A 208 3.18 12.10 -37.07
N HIS A 209 4.22 12.91 -37.19
CA HIS A 209 4.53 13.98 -36.24
C HIS A 209 5.11 15.23 -36.91
N PHE A 210 5.04 16.35 -36.22
CA PHE A 210 5.72 17.59 -36.57
C PHE A 210 6.18 18.28 -35.29
N VAL A 211 7.27 19.05 -35.35
CA VAL A 211 7.75 19.87 -34.23
C VAL A 211 7.09 21.24 -34.31
N ASP A 212 6.69 21.80 -33.17
CA ASP A 212 6.09 23.13 -33.07
C ASP A 212 6.76 23.94 -31.96
N ILE A 213 7.27 25.11 -32.32
CA ILE A 213 7.98 26.05 -31.44
C ILE A 213 7.40 27.43 -31.68
N GLU A 214 6.80 28.04 -30.64
CA GLU A 214 6.27 29.41 -30.67
C GLU A 214 5.28 29.70 -31.82
N GLY A 215 4.57 28.66 -32.29
CA GLY A 215 3.62 28.74 -33.42
C GLY A 215 4.22 28.47 -34.80
N CYS A 216 5.54 28.30 -34.89
CA CYS A 216 6.22 27.81 -36.09
C CYS A 216 6.29 26.28 -36.08
N SER A 217 5.54 25.65 -36.99
CA SER A 217 5.48 24.20 -37.17
C SER A 217 6.38 23.70 -38.31
N SER A 218 7.03 22.54 -38.10
CA SER A 218 7.85 21.87 -39.11
C SER A 218 7.04 21.16 -40.19
N GLN A 219 7.69 20.70 -41.26
CA GLN A 219 7.11 19.67 -42.13
C GLN A 219 6.75 18.42 -41.29
N MET A 220 5.66 17.75 -41.67
CA MET A 220 5.19 16.54 -41.02
C MET A 220 5.95 15.29 -41.54
N LEU A 221 6.47 14.48 -40.61
CA LEU A 221 7.32 13.31 -40.87
C LEU A 221 6.70 12.00 -40.32
N PRO A 222 7.02 10.83 -40.90
CA PRO A 222 6.52 9.54 -40.44
C PRO A 222 7.30 8.99 -39.24
N VAL A 223 6.57 8.48 -38.25
CA VAL A 223 7.12 7.87 -37.03
C VAL A 223 7.50 6.42 -37.35
N LYS A 224 8.80 6.16 -37.53
CA LYS A 224 9.33 4.84 -37.96
C LYS A 224 9.60 3.86 -36.81
N SER A 225 9.74 4.36 -35.59
CA SER A 225 10.01 3.62 -34.36
C SER A 225 9.47 4.38 -33.16
N GLY A 226 9.51 3.74 -31.99
CA GLY A 226 9.26 4.39 -30.72
C GLY A 226 7.79 4.49 -30.31
N ILE A 227 7.58 4.86 -29.05
CA ILE A 227 6.28 4.96 -28.41
C ILE A 227 6.07 6.43 -27.99
N PRO A 228 4.96 7.10 -28.35
CA PRO A 228 4.83 8.56 -28.17
C PRO A 228 5.01 9.03 -26.72
N GLN A 229 6.02 9.87 -26.48
CA GLN A 229 6.39 10.39 -25.16
C GLN A 229 5.37 11.43 -24.67
N GLY A 230 4.26 10.94 -24.12
CA GLY A 230 3.07 11.72 -23.75
C GLY A 230 1.74 10.96 -23.88
N SER A 231 1.77 9.76 -24.47
CA SER A 231 0.64 8.81 -24.46
C SER A 231 0.41 8.19 -23.06
N ILE A 232 -0.80 7.69 -22.80
CA ILE A 232 -1.16 7.00 -21.54
C ILE A 232 -0.71 5.53 -21.59
N LEU A 233 -0.81 4.88 -22.75
CA LEU A 233 -0.30 3.51 -22.96
C LEU A 233 1.23 3.45 -23.08
N GLY A 234 1.90 4.58 -23.36
CA GLY A 234 3.34 4.64 -23.63
C GLY A 234 4.23 3.99 -22.57
N PRO A 235 4.09 4.35 -21.29
CA PRO A 235 4.81 3.72 -20.19
C PRO A 235 4.62 2.20 -20.13
N LEU A 236 3.37 1.71 -20.26
CA LEU A 236 3.05 0.29 -20.21
C LEU A 236 3.63 -0.49 -21.41
N LEU A 237 3.54 0.08 -22.61
CA LEU A 237 4.15 -0.50 -23.81
C LEU A 237 5.68 -0.59 -23.68
N PHE A 238 6.32 0.36 -23.00
CA PHE A 238 7.75 0.25 -22.69
C PHE A 238 8.03 -0.85 -21.66
N LEU A 239 7.21 -1.00 -20.61
CA LEU A 239 7.35 -2.10 -19.64
C LEU A 239 7.24 -3.48 -20.31
N ILE A 240 6.25 -3.64 -21.21
CA ILE A 240 6.07 -4.84 -22.03
C ILE A 240 7.29 -5.10 -22.93
N PHE A 241 7.93 -4.05 -23.44
CA PHE A 241 9.09 -4.19 -24.32
C PHE A 241 10.35 -4.70 -23.62
N VAL A 242 10.57 -4.29 -22.37
CA VAL A 242 11.75 -4.65 -21.56
C VAL A 242 11.50 -5.83 -20.61
N ASN A 243 10.35 -6.50 -20.73
CA ASN A 243 9.85 -7.46 -19.73
C ASN A 243 10.69 -8.73 -19.61
N ASP A 244 11.41 -9.06 -20.68
CA ASP A 244 12.28 -10.22 -20.90
C ASP A 244 13.76 -9.96 -20.56
N ILE A 245 14.13 -8.75 -20.12
CA ILE A 245 15.49 -8.51 -19.59
C ILE A 245 15.87 -9.49 -18.46
N PRO A 246 14.99 -9.86 -17.50
CA PRO A 246 15.33 -10.84 -16.47
C PRO A 246 15.60 -12.26 -17.02
N GLU A 247 15.25 -12.57 -18.27
CA GLU A 247 15.49 -13.89 -18.89
C GLU A 247 16.93 -14.02 -19.43
N VAL A 248 17.72 -12.94 -19.41
CA VAL A 248 19.13 -12.91 -19.84
C VAL A 248 20.10 -12.53 -18.71
N ILE A 249 19.64 -12.51 -17.46
CA ILE A 249 20.45 -12.25 -16.26
C ILE A 249 20.34 -13.48 -15.35
N ASP A 250 21.47 -14.11 -15.07
CA ASP A 250 21.54 -15.36 -14.29
C ASP A 250 22.00 -15.10 -12.85
N SER A 251 23.13 -14.42 -12.70
CA SER A 251 23.90 -14.44 -11.45
C SER A 251 23.86 -13.14 -10.65
N SER A 252 23.37 -12.04 -11.23
CA SER A 252 23.37 -10.69 -10.62
C SER A 252 21.98 -10.17 -10.29
N HIS A 253 21.86 -9.34 -9.24
CA HIS A 253 20.59 -8.71 -8.90
C HIS A 253 20.24 -7.60 -9.90
N LEU A 254 19.15 -7.81 -10.65
CA LEU A 254 18.61 -6.86 -11.60
C LEU A 254 17.62 -5.89 -10.96
N PHE A 255 17.80 -4.61 -11.22
CA PHE A 255 16.85 -3.55 -10.85
C PHE A 255 16.49 -2.71 -12.08
N LEU A 256 15.20 -2.66 -12.42
CA LEU A 256 14.67 -1.82 -13.50
C LEU A 256 13.83 -0.67 -12.91
N PHE A 257 13.96 0.53 -13.48
CA PHE A 257 13.05 1.65 -13.27
C PHE A 257 12.86 2.38 -14.60
N ALA A 258 11.84 1.96 -15.35
CA ALA A 258 11.60 2.42 -16.71
C ALA A 258 12.85 2.24 -17.61
N ASP A 259 13.35 3.32 -18.19
CA ASP A 259 14.53 3.42 -19.06
C ASP A 259 15.87 3.37 -18.32
N ASN A 260 15.86 3.31 -16.98
CA ASN A 260 17.04 3.17 -16.15
C ASN A 260 17.12 1.72 -15.66
N SER A 261 18.29 1.08 -15.80
CA SER A 261 18.54 -0.24 -15.20
C SER A 261 19.90 -0.27 -14.52
N LYS A 262 20.04 -1.19 -13.55
CA LYS A 262 21.32 -1.50 -12.92
C LYS A 262 21.41 -2.98 -12.53
N LEU A 263 22.62 -3.52 -12.63
CA LEU A 263 23.00 -4.85 -12.14
C LEU A 263 23.89 -4.68 -10.91
N GLN A 264 23.69 -5.53 -9.92
CA GLN A 264 24.42 -5.49 -8.65
C GLN A 264 24.89 -6.91 -8.30
N ASN A 265 26.18 -7.07 -8.04
CA ASN A 265 26.73 -8.35 -7.55
C ASN A 265 27.84 -8.12 -6.52
N THR A 266 28.22 -9.18 -5.82
CA THR A 266 29.38 -9.20 -4.93
C THR A 266 30.67 -9.33 -5.73
N SER A 267 31.73 -8.64 -5.31
CA SER A 267 32.95 -8.47 -6.10
C SER A 267 33.77 -9.74 -6.37
N HIS A 268 33.48 -10.85 -5.68
CA HIS A 268 34.11 -12.16 -5.98
C HIS A 268 33.45 -12.86 -7.18
N LEU A 269 32.24 -12.44 -7.55
CA LEU A 269 31.50 -12.84 -8.75
C LEU A 269 31.61 -11.76 -9.84
N SER A 270 32.73 -11.04 -9.90
CA SER A 270 32.96 -9.99 -10.90
C SER A 270 33.00 -10.52 -12.34
N HIS A 271 33.30 -11.81 -12.54
CA HIS A 271 33.19 -12.47 -13.84
C HIS A 271 31.71 -12.69 -14.21
N CYS A 272 30.90 -13.27 -13.31
CA CYS A 272 29.46 -13.42 -13.51
C CYS A 272 28.75 -12.09 -13.81
N LEU A 273 29.13 -11.01 -13.11
CA LEU A 273 28.60 -9.68 -13.39
C LEU A 273 29.01 -9.14 -14.77
N GLN A 274 30.17 -9.53 -15.31
CA GLN A 274 30.54 -9.21 -16.69
C GLN A 274 29.78 -10.08 -17.70
N GLU A 275 29.56 -11.36 -17.40
CA GLU A 275 28.74 -12.28 -18.22
C GLU A 275 27.28 -11.80 -18.31
N ASP A 276 26.71 -11.32 -17.20
CA ASP A 276 25.38 -10.67 -17.16
C ASP A 276 25.35 -9.32 -17.92
N ILE A 277 26.43 -8.53 -17.86
CA ILE A 277 26.58 -7.29 -18.67
C ILE A 277 26.58 -7.63 -20.16
N ASP A 278 27.37 -8.62 -20.58
CA ASP A 278 27.48 -8.99 -22.00
C ASP A 278 26.18 -9.62 -22.52
N SER A 279 25.49 -10.41 -21.69
CA SER A 279 24.15 -10.94 -21.99
C SER A 279 23.11 -9.81 -22.17
N LEU A 280 23.15 -8.78 -21.33
CA LEU A 280 22.33 -7.58 -21.48
C LEU A 280 22.69 -6.76 -22.73
N VAL A 281 23.98 -6.66 -23.07
CA VAL A 281 24.48 -6.02 -24.30
C VAL A 281 23.95 -6.77 -25.52
N GLU A 282 24.00 -8.10 -25.55
CA GLU A 282 23.43 -8.90 -26.64
C GLU A 282 21.90 -8.79 -26.73
N TRP A 283 21.19 -8.78 -25.59
CA TRP A 283 19.76 -8.50 -25.56
C TRP A 283 19.45 -7.12 -26.15
N SER A 284 20.25 -6.10 -25.81
CA SER A 284 20.09 -4.73 -26.32
C SER A 284 20.23 -4.66 -27.84
N LYS A 285 21.18 -5.42 -28.40
CA LYS A 285 21.42 -5.56 -29.85
C LYS A 285 20.26 -6.28 -30.54
N ARG A 286 19.85 -7.44 -30.01
CA ARG A 286 18.71 -8.23 -30.52
C ARG A 286 17.41 -7.43 -30.55
N ASN A 287 17.18 -6.59 -29.54
CA ASN A 287 15.99 -5.75 -29.42
C ASN A 287 16.13 -4.36 -30.08
N SER A 288 17.29 -4.03 -30.67
CA SER A 288 17.63 -2.70 -31.23
C SER A 288 17.50 -1.53 -30.24
N LEU A 289 17.57 -1.80 -28.93
CA LEU A 289 17.49 -0.83 -27.85
C LEU A 289 18.89 -0.57 -27.28
N PHE A 290 19.75 0.05 -28.07
CA PHE A 290 21.20 0.10 -27.81
C PHE A 290 21.59 0.88 -26.54
N LEU A 291 22.58 0.35 -25.82
CA LEU A 291 23.18 1.00 -24.64
C LEU A 291 24.07 2.19 -25.00
N ASN A 292 24.08 3.19 -24.12
CA ASN A 292 24.89 4.40 -24.22
C ASN A 292 26.14 4.26 -23.34
N SER A 293 27.13 3.49 -23.81
CA SER A 293 28.32 3.09 -23.05
C SER A 293 29.08 4.26 -22.38
N LYS A 294 28.99 5.48 -22.94
CA LYS A 294 29.57 6.72 -22.37
C LYS A 294 28.82 7.30 -21.16
N LYS A 295 27.60 6.85 -20.87
CA LYS A 295 26.80 7.23 -19.70
C LYS A 295 26.55 6.05 -18.76
N CYS A 296 26.86 4.83 -19.18
CA CYS A 296 26.97 3.70 -18.26
C CYS A 296 28.13 3.95 -17.29
N VAL A 297 27.91 3.66 -16.01
CA VAL A 297 28.90 3.85 -14.95
C VAL A 297 28.96 2.63 -14.03
N THR A 298 30.07 2.43 -13.33
CA THR A 298 30.18 1.43 -12.27
C THR A 298 30.61 2.06 -10.95
N ILE A 299 29.98 1.64 -9.86
CA ILE A 299 30.33 2.04 -8.49
C ILE A 299 30.56 0.78 -7.65
N ARG A 300 31.72 0.74 -7.00
CA ARG A 300 31.96 -0.14 -5.85
C ARG A 300 31.45 0.51 -4.58
N PHE A 301 30.80 -0.29 -3.73
CA PHE A 301 30.54 0.05 -2.34
C PHE A 301 31.43 -0.82 -1.43
N SER A 302 32.20 -0.16 -0.56
CA SER A 302 33.13 -0.81 0.37
C SER A 302 33.41 0.03 1.62
N LEU A 303 33.77 -0.66 2.71
CA LEU A 303 34.26 -0.05 3.95
C LEU A 303 35.80 0.14 3.97
N SER A 304 36.49 -0.37 2.94
CA SER A 304 37.95 -0.33 2.81
C SER A 304 38.39 -0.03 1.37
N SER A 305 39.60 0.50 1.23
CA SER A 305 40.26 0.71 -0.07
C SER A 305 40.67 -0.63 -0.67
N SER A 306 40.04 -1.04 -1.77
CA SER A 306 40.31 -2.30 -2.49
C SER A 306 40.47 -2.08 -4.00
N SER A 307 41.25 -2.92 -4.66
CA SER A 307 41.41 -2.93 -6.12
C SER A 307 40.10 -3.28 -6.82
N ARG A 308 39.71 -2.47 -7.80
CA ARG A 308 38.44 -2.61 -8.54
C ARG A 308 38.68 -3.40 -9.83
N PRO A 309 37.87 -4.45 -10.13
CA PRO A 309 37.75 -5.02 -11.46
C PRO A 309 37.33 -3.94 -12.46
N LEU A 310 37.76 -4.10 -13.69
CA LEU A 310 37.32 -3.28 -14.82
C LEU A 310 36.21 -4.04 -15.55
N TYR A 311 35.08 -3.36 -15.76
CA TYR A 311 33.95 -3.89 -16.53
C TYR A 311 33.96 -3.27 -17.93
N SER A 312 33.40 -3.96 -18.92
CA SER A 312 33.32 -3.45 -20.29
C SER A 312 31.90 -3.53 -20.85
N ILE A 313 31.53 -2.55 -21.68
CA ILE A 313 30.29 -2.51 -22.45
C ILE A 313 30.66 -2.17 -23.89
N ASP A 314 30.31 -3.05 -24.84
CA ASP A 314 30.73 -2.97 -26.25
C ASP A 314 32.26 -2.82 -26.41
N GLY A 315 33.03 -3.56 -25.61
CA GLY A 315 34.50 -3.52 -25.62
C GLY A 315 35.12 -2.21 -25.14
N SER A 316 34.32 -1.29 -24.60
CA SER A 316 34.78 -0.05 -23.97
C SER A 316 34.69 -0.18 -22.45
N GLU A 317 35.72 0.27 -21.72
CA GLU A 317 35.72 0.27 -20.25
C GLU A 317 34.58 1.12 -19.67
N VAL A 318 33.87 0.61 -18.67
CA VAL A 318 32.76 1.30 -18.01
C VAL A 318 33.30 2.36 -17.05
N SER A 319 32.86 3.61 -17.25
CA SER A 319 33.39 4.75 -16.50
C SER A 319 33.14 4.66 -14.98
N VAL A 320 34.12 5.10 -14.19
CA VAL A 320 34.13 5.01 -12.72
C VAL A 320 34.09 6.42 -12.10
N PRO A 321 32.91 6.99 -11.82
CA PRO A 321 32.79 8.36 -11.34
C PRO A 321 33.03 8.48 -9.83
N GLU A 322 33.38 9.69 -9.38
CA GLU A 322 33.46 10.02 -7.94
C GLU A 322 32.09 9.99 -7.24
N SER A 323 31.01 10.21 -7.99
CA SER A 323 29.63 10.03 -7.52
C SER A 323 28.67 9.80 -8.70
N HIS A 324 27.52 9.16 -8.46
CA HIS A 324 26.46 8.99 -9.46
C HIS A 324 25.08 9.31 -8.89
N LYS A 325 24.16 9.80 -9.73
CA LYS A 325 22.80 10.17 -9.33
C LYS A 325 21.79 9.06 -9.60
N ASP A 326 21.73 8.10 -8.69
CA ASP A 326 20.81 6.96 -8.69
C ASP A 326 19.38 7.39 -8.32
N LEU A 327 18.49 7.44 -9.32
CA LEU A 327 17.04 7.77 -9.20
C LEU A 327 16.69 9.04 -8.38
N GLY A 328 17.65 9.96 -8.22
CA GLY A 328 17.49 11.20 -7.47
C GLY A 328 18.50 11.37 -6.32
N VAL A 329 18.97 10.27 -5.74
CA VAL A 329 19.96 10.22 -4.66
C VAL A 329 21.38 10.25 -5.24
N ILE A 330 22.35 10.81 -4.52
CA ILE A 330 23.76 10.80 -4.92
C ILE A 330 24.48 9.67 -4.18
N SER A 331 24.90 8.65 -4.92
CA SER A 331 25.73 7.54 -4.43
C SER A 331 27.21 7.88 -4.57
N ILE A 332 27.99 7.70 -3.49
CA ILE A 332 29.44 7.87 -3.47
C ILE A 332 30.15 6.51 -3.27
N PRO A 333 31.27 6.20 -3.96
CA PRO A 333 31.95 4.89 -3.88
C PRO A 333 32.68 4.58 -2.56
N SER A 334 32.50 5.40 -1.52
CA SER A 334 33.12 5.17 -0.21
C SER A 334 32.20 5.63 0.91
N ILE A 335 31.84 4.70 1.79
CA ILE A 335 31.16 5.02 3.04
C ILE A 335 32.24 5.50 4.02
N VAL A 336 32.67 6.76 3.82
CA VAL A 336 33.59 7.41 4.75
C VAL A 336 32.85 7.63 6.06
N ALA A 337 33.19 6.85 7.08
CA ALA A 337 32.67 7.05 8.42
C ALA A 337 32.98 8.50 8.87
N PRO A 338 32.00 9.23 9.45
CA PRO A 338 32.20 10.63 9.82
C PRO A 338 33.35 10.76 10.84
N PRO A 339 34.19 11.81 10.73
CA PRO A 339 35.40 11.93 11.54
C PRO A 339 35.08 11.93 13.04
N ALA A 340 35.80 11.10 13.80
CA ALA A 340 35.52 10.78 15.19
C ALA A 340 35.70 11.99 16.15
N ASN A 341 34.63 12.76 16.34
CA ASN A 341 34.62 13.90 17.25
C ASN A 341 34.57 13.44 18.73
N LYS A 342 35.77 13.38 19.34
CA LYS A 342 36.07 13.49 20.77
C LYS A 342 35.13 12.79 21.77
N LYS A 343 35.57 11.59 22.17
CA LYS A 343 35.35 10.92 23.48
C LYS A 343 34.41 11.64 24.47
N VAL A 344 33.22 11.09 24.68
CA VAL A 344 32.68 10.94 26.04
C VAL A 344 33.22 9.63 26.59
N GLN A 345 33.75 9.61 27.83
CA GLN A 345 34.28 8.39 28.44
C GLN A 345 33.18 7.62 29.17
N THR A 346 32.79 6.47 28.63
CA THR A 346 32.12 5.40 29.38
C THR A 346 32.90 4.10 29.18
N SER A 347 33.48 3.57 30.26
CA SER A 347 34.33 2.39 30.22
C SER A 347 33.51 1.10 30.24
N THR A 348 33.32 0.49 29.08
CA THR A 348 32.86 -0.90 28.96
C THR A 348 33.76 -1.65 28.00
N SER A 349 34.54 -2.60 28.53
CA SER A 349 35.18 -3.62 27.71
C SER A 349 34.09 -4.53 27.14
N SER A 350 33.91 -4.51 25.81
CA SER A 350 33.04 -5.47 25.13
C SER A 350 33.50 -6.90 25.45
N PRO A 351 32.58 -7.80 25.86
CA PRO A 351 32.87 -9.23 25.82
C PRO A 351 33.19 -9.67 24.39
N PRO A 352 33.85 -10.83 24.19
CA PRO A 352 33.92 -11.47 22.87
C PRO A 352 32.51 -11.66 22.30
N LEU A 353 32.38 -11.73 20.97
CA LEU A 353 31.11 -12.11 20.35
C LEU A 353 30.65 -13.45 20.94
N ALA A 354 29.43 -13.49 21.44
CA ALA A 354 28.79 -14.74 21.82
C ALA A 354 28.67 -15.65 20.57
N PRO A 355 28.71 -16.98 20.75
CA PRO A 355 28.28 -17.92 19.71
C PRO A 355 26.84 -17.60 19.23
N PRO A 356 26.40 -18.12 18.06
CA PRO A 356 24.99 -18.03 17.67
C PRO A 356 24.09 -18.50 18.82
N PRO A 357 22.98 -17.79 19.11
CA PRO A 357 22.32 -17.88 20.40
C PRO A 357 21.77 -19.28 20.67
N GLN A 358 22.32 -19.94 21.69
CA GLN A 358 21.68 -21.07 22.33
C GLN A 358 20.30 -20.64 22.85
N HIS A 359 19.26 -21.38 22.47
CA HIS A 359 17.86 -21.33 22.92
C HIS A 359 17.56 -20.31 24.04
N LYS A 360 17.41 -19.03 23.67
CA LYS A 360 17.01 -17.99 24.63
C LYS A 360 15.54 -18.23 25.01
N LEU A 361 15.34 -18.72 26.23
CA LEU A 361 14.02 -18.91 26.83
C LEU A 361 13.48 -17.56 27.31
N TYR A 362 12.38 -17.11 26.71
CA TYR A 362 11.62 -15.94 27.14
C TYR A 362 10.67 -16.27 28.30
N ASP A 363 10.30 -15.27 29.10
CA ASP A 363 9.24 -15.43 30.10
C ASP A 363 7.85 -15.36 29.44
N VAL A 364 7.70 -14.46 28.46
CA VAL A 364 6.50 -14.36 27.61
C VAL A 364 6.90 -13.99 26.17
N ILE A 365 6.30 -14.66 25.19
CA ILE A 365 6.24 -14.20 23.79
C ILE A 365 4.83 -13.69 23.51
N VAL A 366 4.72 -12.52 22.87
CA VAL A 366 3.46 -11.96 22.37
C VAL A 366 3.52 -11.96 20.84
N VAL A 367 2.49 -12.47 20.17
CA VAL A 367 2.43 -12.58 18.70
C VAL A 367 1.36 -11.65 18.14
N GLY A 368 1.77 -10.77 17.24
CA GLY A 368 0.98 -9.66 16.69
C GLY A 368 1.20 -8.37 17.48
N ALA A 369 2.00 -7.45 16.93
CA ALA A 369 2.26 -6.11 17.47
C ALA A 369 1.17 -5.08 17.07
N GLY A 370 -0.05 -5.54 16.81
CA GLY A 370 -1.23 -4.68 16.79
C GLY A 370 -1.46 -4.00 18.15
N VAL A 371 -2.47 -3.12 18.23
CA VAL A 371 -2.71 -2.29 19.42
C VAL A 371 -2.86 -3.11 20.72
N GLU A 372 -3.52 -4.26 20.64
CA GLU A 372 -3.81 -5.16 21.77
C GLU A 372 -2.53 -5.86 22.29
N GLY A 373 -1.73 -6.45 21.39
CA GLY A 373 -0.46 -7.11 21.73
C GLY A 373 0.60 -6.13 22.19
N SER A 374 0.67 -4.95 21.56
CA SER A 374 1.55 -3.86 21.97
C SER A 374 1.21 -3.33 23.36
N ALA A 375 -0.08 -3.14 23.68
CA ALA A 375 -0.51 -2.75 25.02
C ALA A 375 -0.23 -3.84 26.07
N THR A 376 -0.33 -5.12 25.68
CA THR A 376 0.06 -6.27 26.53
C THR A 376 1.55 -6.26 26.84
N ALA A 377 2.41 -6.17 25.81
CA ALA A 377 3.86 -6.16 25.95
C ALA A 377 4.36 -4.94 26.76
N TYR A 378 3.79 -3.75 26.51
CA TYR A 378 4.01 -2.57 27.35
C TYR A 378 3.61 -2.82 28.81
N THR A 379 2.46 -3.46 29.07
CA THR A 379 1.99 -3.69 30.44
C THR A 379 2.86 -4.70 31.19
N LEU A 380 3.31 -5.77 30.53
CA LEU A 380 4.28 -6.73 31.09
C LEU A 380 5.60 -6.04 31.48
N THR A 381 6.15 -5.20 30.59
CA THR A 381 7.39 -4.48 30.86
C THR A 381 7.23 -3.35 31.90
N ALA A 382 6.08 -2.68 31.93
CA ALA A 382 5.72 -1.71 32.97
C ALA A 382 5.52 -2.36 34.36
N LYS A 383 5.12 -3.64 34.41
CA LYS A 383 5.18 -4.51 35.61
C LYS A 383 6.61 -5.00 35.93
N GLY A 384 7.65 -4.47 35.28
CA GLY A 384 9.06 -4.76 35.54
C GLY A 384 9.59 -6.06 34.94
N LYS A 385 8.82 -6.76 34.10
CA LYS A 385 9.29 -7.98 33.41
C LYS A 385 10.22 -7.59 32.26
N ARG A 386 11.39 -8.23 32.14
CA ARG A 386 12.44 -7.81 31.18
C ARG A 386 12.68 -8.78 30.02
N ASN A 387 12.26 -10.03 30.15
CA ASN A 387 12.53 -11.09 29.17
C ASN A 387 11.27 -11.36 28.33
N ILE A 388 10.79 -10.30 27.66
CA ILE A 388 9.54 -10.27 26.90
C ILE A 388 9.86 -10.00 25.42
N LEU A 389 9.38 -10.87 24.54
CA LEU A 389 9.52 -10.73 23.09
C LEU A 389 8.16 -10.45 22.45
N LEU A 390 8.11 -9.47 21.55
CA LEU A 390 6.96 -9.13 20.72
C LEU A 390 7.31 -9.45 19.25
N LEU A 391 6.54 -10.35 18.62
CA LEU A 391 6.71 -10.76 17.22
C LEU A 391 5.62 -10.10 16.35
N GLU A 392 6.01 -9.53 15.21
CA GLU A 392 5.09 -9.06 14.17
C GLU A 392 5.49 -9.62 12.80
N GLN A 393 4.51 -9.99 11.97
CA GLN A 393 4.74 -10.63 10.67
C GLN A 393 5.03 -9.64 9.53
N PHE A 394 4.79 -8.34 9.77
CA PHE A 394 5.03 -7.23 8.84
C PHE A 394 5.98 -6.21 9.47
N ASP A 395 6.32 -5.13 8.75
CA ASP A 395 7.08 -4.00 9.29
C ASP A 395 6.35 -3.28 10.45
N ARG A 396 7.11 -2.73 11.40
CA ARG A 396 6.56 -1.73 12.33
C ARG A 396 6.00 -0.53 11.54
N GLY A 397 4.72 -0.24 11.70
CA GLY A 397 4.02 0.80 10.93
C GLY A 397 3.08 0.28 9.83
N HIS A 398 2.97 -1.04 9.64
CA HIS A 398 2.17 -1.62 8.57
C HIS A 398 0.66 -1.27 8.62
N THR A 399 0.07 -1.02 7.45
CA THR A 399 -1.36 -0.73 7.32
C THR A 399 -2.24 -1.98 7.19
N ARG A 400 -1.64 -3.19 7.08
CA ARG A 400 -2.35 -4.44 6.73
C ARG A 400 -3.30 -4.95 7.82
N GLY A 401 -3.07 -4.60 9.09
CA GLY A 401 -3.86 -5.04 10.24
C GLY A 401 -5.21 -4.32 10.43
N SER A 402 -5.77 -4.45 11.63
CA SER A 402 -7.04 -3.80 12.06
C SER A 402 -6.84 -2.51 12.86
N SER A 403 -5.59 -2.24 13.27
CA SER A 403 -5.20 -1.13 14.16
C SER A 403 -4.98 0.19 13.41
N SER A 404 -4.63 0.08 12.12
CA SER A 404 -4.09 1.14 11.25
C SER A 404 -5.03 2.32 10.96
N GLY A 405 -4.45 3.48 10.65
CA GLY A 405 -5.17 4.71 10.29
C GLY A 405 -5.36 5.65 11.50
N GLY A 406 -5.08 6.93 11.31
CA GLY A 406 -4.68 7.87 12.37
C GLY A 406 -5.72 8.28 13.43
N SER A 407 -6.89 7.65 13.52
CA SER A 407 -7.79 7.82 14.67
C SER A 407 -8.81 6.69 14.87
N ARG A 408 -9.41 6.66 16.07
CA ARG A 408 -10.49 5.74 16.48
C ARG A 408 -11.49 6.44 17.41
N ILE A 409 -12.73 5.93 17.47
CA ILE A 409 -13.73 6.33 18.47
C ILE A 409 -13.43 5.64 19.81
N THR A 410 -13.30 6.43 20.88
CA THR A 410 -13.45 5.96 22.27
C THR A 410 -14.79 6.42 22.85
N ARG A 411 -15.37 5.65 23.77
CA ARG A 411 -16.66 5.95 24.43
C ARG A 411 -16.78 5.16 25.73
N LYS A 412 -17.25 5.81 26.81
CA LYS A 412 -17.78 5.08 27.99
C LYS A 412 -19.14 4.44 27.68
N ALA A 413 -19.96 5.13 26.89
CA ALA A 413 -21.29 4.64 26.51
C ALA A 413 -21.22 3.34 25.71
N TYR A 414 -21.82 2.29 26.26
CA TYR A 414 -22.01 0.95 25.69
C TYR A 414 -23.41 0.47 26.07
N HIS A 415 -23.95 -0.53 25.37
CA HIS A 415 -25.19 -1.20 25.78
C HIS A 415 -24.90 -2.33 26.80
N GLN A 416 -23.76 -3.03 26.68
CA GLN A 416 -23.32 -3.99 27.70
C GLN A 416 -22.63 -3.29 28.88
N GLY A 417 -23.22 -3.37 30.07
CA GLY A 417 -22.75 -2.67 31.28
C GLY A 417 -21.33 -3.06 31.75
N TYR A 418 -20.82 -4.24 31.41
CA TYR A 418 -19.45 -4.62 31.80
C TYR A 418 -18.38 -3.80 31.07
N TYR A 419 -18.58 -3.43 29.79
CA TYR A 419 -17.68 -2.49 29.11
C TYR A 419 -17.73 -1.10 29.73
N VAL A 420 -18.91 -0.65 30.19
CA VAL A 420 -19.08 0.66 30.85
C VAL A 420 -18.18 0.78 32.09
N LYS A 421 -18.05 -0.32 32.85
CA LYS A 421 -17.17 -0.44 34.03
C LYS A 421 -15.69 -0.52 33.66
N MET A 422 -15.34 -1.27 32.62
CA MET A 422 -13.95 -1.35 32.10
C MET A 422 -13.42 0.00 31.59
N MET A 423 -14.28 0.81 30.96
CA MET A 423 -13.85 2.05 30.34
C MET A 423 -13.30 3.09 31.35
N ASP A 424 -13.78 3.11 32.60
CA ASP A 424 -13.26 4.03 33.63
C ASP A 424 -11.79 3.79 34.00
N GLU A 425 -11.31 2.55 33.90
CA GLU A 425 -9.88 2.26 34.03
C GLU A 425 -9.15 2.45 32.69
N ALA A 426 -9.75 2.05 31.57
CA ALA A 426 -9.15 2.25 30.25
C ALA A 426 -8.81 3.73 29.95
N PHE A 427 -9.67 4.69 30.35
CA PHE A 427 -9.37 6.12 30.22
C PHE A 427 -8.18 6.58 31.06
N LYS A 428 -7.98 6.02 32.27
CA LYS A 428 -6.82 6.33 33.11
C LYS A 428 -5.54 5.79 32.49
N LEU A 429 -5.57 4.52 32.05
CA LEU A 429 -4.44 3.87 31.39
C LEU A 429 -4.05 4.59 30.09
N TRP A 430 -5.01 5.04 29.27
CA TRP A 430 -4.72 5.88 28.10
C TRP A 430 -4.04 7.21 28.47
N SER A 431 -4.48 7.86 29.55
CA SER A 431 -3.86 9.10 30.05
C SER A 431 -2.44 8.88 30.61
N ASP A 432 -2.18 7.75 31.27
CA ASP A 432 -0.84 7.37 31.71
C ASP A 432 0.11 7.06 30.53
N ILE A 433 -0.39 6.46 29.46
CA ILE A 433 0.38 6.17 28.23
C ILE A 433 0.70 7.50 27.49
N GLU A 434 -0.28 8.40 27.36
CA GLU A 434 -0.11 9.77 26.86
C GLU A 434 0.99 10.49 27.65
N LYS A 435 0.82 10.60 28.97
CA LYS A 435 1.73 11.31 29.87
C LYS A 435 3.16 10.77 29.85
N LYS A 436 3.35 9.44 29.81
CA LYS A 436 4.68 8.82 29.78
C LYS A 436 5.42 9.07 28.48
N SER A 437 4.70 9.19 27.37
CA SER A 437 5.32 9.34 26.04
C SER A 437 5.58 10.78 25.61
N GLY A 438 4.86 11.75 26.18
CA GLY A 438 4.83 13.13 25.70
C GLY A 438 4.06 13.34 24.38
N LYS A 439 3.48 12.29 23.76
CA LYS A 439 2.53 12.44 22.65
C LYS A 439 1.11 12.58 23.21
N GLN A 440 0.40 13.61 22.76
CA GLN A 440 -1.03 13.78 23.02
C GLN A 440 -1.83 12.67 22.29
N LEU A 441 -2.49 11.78 23.04
CA LEU A 441 -3.33 10.68 22.55
C LEU A 441 -4.82 10.95 22.72
N TYR A 442 -5.20 11.58 23.83
CA TYR A 442 -6.59 11.80 24.17
C TYR A 442 -6.96 13.26 23.98
N HIS A 443 -8.10 13.47 23.32
CA HIS A 443 -8.86 14.69 23.38
C HIS A 443 -10.37 14.32 23.44
N LYS A 444 -11.23 15.25 23.88
CA LYS A 444 -12.59 14.92 24.38
C LYS A 444 -13.72 15.48 23.50
N THR A 445 -14.22 14.71 22.54
CA THR A 445 -15.16 15.14 21.46
C THR A 445 -16.62 15.39 21.84
N GLY A 446 -17.04 14.97 23.04
CA GLY A 446 -18.41 14.47 23.20
C GLY A 446 -18.65 13.20 22.36
N PHE A 447 -19.87 12.67 22.37
CA PHE A 447 -20.28 11.53 21.54
C PHE A 447 -21.80 11.44 21.44
N TYR A 448 -22.33 11.40 20.21
CA TYR A 448 -23.77 11.25 19.97
C TYR A 448 -24.12 9.86 19.46
N VAL A 449 -25.08 9.22 20.12
CA VAL A 449 -25.82 8.06 19.60
C VAL A 449 -27.22 8.54 19.23
N PHE A 450 -27.61 8.38 17.98
CA PHE A 450 -28.96 8.74 17.52
C PHE A 450 -29.49 7.73 16.50
N GLY A 451 -30.80 7.72 16.31
CA GLY A 451 -31.51 6.79 15.42
C GLY A 451 -33.01 7.03 15.50
N SER A 452 -33.79 6.34 14.66
CA SER A 452 -35.25 6.39 14.78
C SER A 452 -35.71 5.75 16.10
N LYS A 453 -36.83 6.23 16.66
CA LYS A 453 -37.45 5.66 17.87
C LYS A 453 -37.73 4.16 17.73
N ASP A 454 -38.01 3.71 16.51
CA ASP A 454 -38.34 2.31 16.20
C ASP A 454 -37.12 1.50 15.70
N SER A 455 -35.92 2.06 15.75
CA SER A 455 -34.69 1.40 15.27
C SER A 455 -34.17 0.37 16.29
N LYS A 456 -34.21 -0.92 15.92
CA LYS A 456 -33.82 -2.04 16.81
C LYS A 456 -32.31 -2.30 16.88
N GLY A 457 -31.50 -1.51 16.17
CA GLY A 457 -30.07 -1.73 15.99
C GLY A 457 -29.72 -2.91 15.07
N SER A 458 -28.43 -3.04 14.73
CA SER A 458 -27.91 -4.14 13.89
C SER A 458 -27.37 -5.33 14.70
N LEU A 459 -27.31 -5.19 16.02
CA LEU A 459 -27.06 -6.24 17.01
C LEU A 459 -28.22 -6.29 18.02
N LYS A 460 -28.49 -7.46 18.61
CA LYS A 460 -29.55 -7.61 19.61
C LYS A 460 -29.23 -6.75 20.85
N GLY A 461 -30.12 -5.80 21.18
CA GLY A 461 -29.92 -4.88 22.30
C GLY A 461 -28.96 -3.72 21.99
N SER A 462 -28.95 -3.22 20.75
CA SER A 462 -28.11 -2.08 20.34
C SER A 462 -28.88 -0.85 19.84
N SER A 463 -30.17 -0.74 20.19
CA SER A 463 -30.99 0.45 19.94
C SER A 463 -30.55 1.64 20.80
N VAL A 464 -31.01 2.85 20.47
CA VAL A 464 -30.75 4.06 21.28
C VAL A 464 -31.27 3.90 22.72
N ALA A 465 -32.38 3.16 22.92
CA ALA A 465 -32.93 2.88 24.24
C ALA A 465 -32.02 1.97 25.08
N ASP A 466 -31.40 0.95 24.47
CA ASP A 466 -30.46 0.05 25.16
C ASP A 466 -29.20 0.81 25.64
N TYR A 467 -28.74 1.81 24.87
CA TYR A 467 -27.67 2.71 25.31
C TYR A 467 -28.10 3.60 26.48
N ILE A 468 -29.32 4.17 26.46
CA ILE A 468 -29.82 5.01 27.56
C ILE A 468 -29.93 4.19 28.86
N GLN A 469 -30.61 3.04 28.81
CA GLN A 469 -30.79 2.17 29.98
C GLN A 469 -29.44 1.78 30.60
N SER A 470 -28.47 1.37 29.77
CA SER A 470 -27.14 0.99 30.26
C SER A 470 -26.34 2.16 30.86
N MET A 471 -26.62 3.42 30.46
CA MET A 471 -26.05 4.60 31.11
C MET A 471 -26.73 4.91 32.44
N GLU A 472 -28.05 4.75 32.55
CA GLU A 472 -28.78 4.87 33.82
C GLU A 472 -28.33 3.80 34.83
N ASP A 473 -28.32 2.53 34.43
CA ASP A 473 -27.93 1.36 35.23
C ASP A 473 -26.49 1.44 35.77
N ASN A 474 -25.61 2.17 35.10
CA ASN A 474 -24.19 2.34 35.47
C ASN A 474 -23.85 3.77 35.92
N GLY A 475 -24.85 4.61 36.21
CA GLY A 475 -24.67 5.95 36.79
C GLY A 475 -23.89 6.94 35.90
N VAL A 476 -23.92 6.76 34.58
CA VAL A 476 -23.16 7.59 33.63
C VAL A 476 -23.96 8.85 33.28
N SER A 477 -23.38 10.01 33.58
CA SER A 477 -23.95 11.30 33.19
C SER A 477 -24.11 11.41 31.66
N HIS A 478 -25.33 11.67 31.22
CA HIS A 478 -25.71 11.79 29.82
C HIS A 478 -26.89 12.78 29.68
N ARG A 479 -27.23 13.17 28.44
CA ARG A 479 -28.41 13.99 28.11
C ARG A 479 -29.15 13.35 26.95
N VAL A 480 -30.47 13.18 27.09
CA VAL A 480 -31.37 12.82 26.00
C VAL A 480 -31.89 14.12 25.38
N MET A 481 -31.75 14.30 24.07
CA MET A 481 -32.06 15.54 23.36
C MET A 481 -32.78 15.26 22.04
N ARG A 482 -33.59 16.22 21.60
CA ARG A 482 -34.30 16.21 20.32
C ARG A 482 -33.39 16.78 19.23
N ALA A 483 -33.59 16.36 17.98
CA ALA A 483 -32.74 16.75 16.86
C ALA A 483 -32.56 18.28 16.68
N LYS A 484 -33.56 19.09 17.06
CA LYS A 484 -33.43 20.56 17.03
C LYS A 484 -32.38 21.08 18.03
N GLU A 485 -32.37 20.53 19.25
CA GLU A 485 -31.50 20.98 20.33
C GLU A 485 -30.02 20.63 20.03
N VAL A 486 -29.78 19.51 19.34
CA VAL A 486 -28.43 19.10 18.90
C VAL A 486 -27.84 20.05 17.86
N ASN A 487 -28.67 20.67 17.02
CA ASN A 487 -28.23 21.58 15.95
C ASN A 487 -27.76 22.96 16.46
N ASP A 488 -28.22 23.37 17.65
CA ASP A 488 -27.99 24.71 18.20
C ASP A 488 -26.78 24.77 19.15
N GLU A 489 -26.24 23.63 19.63
CA GLU A 489 -25.38 23.60 20.84
C GLU A 489 -23.85 23.56 20.60
N TYR A 490 -23.33 23.18 19.41
CA TYR A 490 -21.91 22.78 19.31
C TYR A 490 -20.94 23.70 18.53
N LYS A 491 -20.00 24.26 19.31
CA LYS A 491 -18.63 24.67 18.97
C LYS A 491 -17.72 24.21 20.15
N ASP A 492 -16.47 23.84 19.89
CA ASP A 492 -15.52 23.19 20.84
C ASP A 492 -16.02 21.84 21.40
N GLN A 493 -15.26 20.77 21.65
CA GLN A 493 -13.84 20.32 21.57
C GLN A 493 -13.90 18.75 21.45
N LEU A 494 -12.91 17.85 21.18
CA LEU A 494 -11.59 17.74 20.51
C LEU A 494 -11.34 16.17 20.30
N LYS A 495 -10.46 15.62 19.40
CA LYS A 495 -10.38 14.18 18.93
C LYS A 495 -9.27 13.23 19.52
N LEU A 496 -8.45 12.48 18.74
CA LEU A 496 -7.57 11.36 19.21
C LEU A 496 -6.58 10.80 18.14
N PRO A 497 -5.26 10.55 18.44
CA PRO A 497 -4.32 9.82 17.56
C PRO A 497 -3.42 8.69 18.16
N ASP A 498 -2.68 8.03 17.24
CA ASP A 498 -1.44 7.18 17.31
C ASP A 498 -1.41 5.85 18.10
N GLU A 499 -1.23 4.74 17.37
CA GLU A 499 -1.25 3.35 17.87
C GLU A 499 0.13 2.82 18.32
N TYR A 500 1.22 3.36 17.77
CA TYR A 500 2.58 2.77 17.91
C TYR A 500 3.26 3.10 19.24
N LEU A 501 2.57 3.80 20.13
CA LEU A 501 3.14 4.35 21.35
C LEU A 501 3.42 3.29 22.42
N CYS A 502 2.55 2.28 22.53
CA CYS A 502 2.80 1.14 23.40
C CYS A 502 4.06 0.38 22.95
N VAL A 503 4.38 0.36 21.65
CA VAL A 503 5.63 -0.22 21.12
C VAL A 503 6.84 0.61 21.53
N ASP A 504 6.78 1.94 21.42
CA ASP A 504 7.87 2.82 21.88
C ASP A 504 8.13 2.65 23.38
N LEU A 505 7.08 2.66 24.21
CA LEU A 505 7.21 2.50 25.67
C LEU A 505 7.67 1.07 26.05
N PHE A 506 7.24 0.04 25.32
CA PHE A 506 7.71 -1.34 25.50
C PHE A 506 9.22 -1.46 25.25
N ILE A 507 9.72 -0.91 24.15
CA ILE A 507 11.15 -0.91 23.82
C ILE A 507 11.95 -0.06 24.83
N GLN A 508 11.43 1.11 25.23
CA GLN A 508 12.05 1.96 26.26
C GLN A 508 12.17 1.27 27.63
N ASN A 509 11.22 0.40 27.98
CA ASN A 509 11.29 -0.43 29.19
C ASN A 509 12.27 -1.63 29.06
N GLY A 510 12.92 -1.81 27.90
CA GLY A 510 13.85 -2.91 27.62
C GLY A 510 13.20 -4.17 27.02
N GLY A 511 11.99 -4.06 26.46
CA GLY A 511 11.34 -5.13 25.71
C GLY A 511 11.90 -5.33 24.30
N GLU A 512 11.87 -6.57 23.81
CA GLU A 512 12.41 -6.94 22.50
C GLU A 512 11.30 -7.02 21.45
N LEU A 513 11.41 -6.25 20.35
CA LEU A 513 10.53 -6.32 19.20
C LEU A 513 11.28 -6.94 18.02
N LEU A 514 10.70 -7.94 17.37
CA LEU A 514 11.12 -8.42 16.05
C LEU A 514 9.95 -8.29 15.09
N ASP A 515 10.09 -7.39 14.11
CA ASP A 515 9.14 -7.22 13.01
C ASP A 515 9.55 -8.10 11.81
N ASN A 516 8.69 -8.24 10.81
CA ASN A 516 8.87 -9.16 9.66
C ASN A 516 9.09 -10.65 10.02
N HIS A 517 8.73 -11.07 11.25
CA HIS A 517 8.85 -12.44 11.76
C HIS A 517 7.48 -13.12 11.84
N GLN A 518 6.96 -13.56 10.69
CA GLN A 518 5.73 -14.35 10.63
C GLN A 518 5.90 -15.67 11.39
N VAL A 519 4.97 -15.98 12.30
CA VAL A 519 4.93 -17.29 12.99
C VAL A 519 4.38 -18.35 12.04
N THR A 520 5.13 -19.42 11.86
CA THR A 520 4.87 -20.53 10.92
C THR A 520 4.72 -21.89 11.62
N GLY A 521 4.79 -21.91 12.96
CA GLY A 521 4.54 -23.09 13.77
C GLY A 521 4.58 -22.77 15.27
N ILE A 522 3.83 -23.55 16.05
CA ILE A 522 3.84 -23.53 17.52
C ILE A 522 3.97 -24.99 17.95
N ILE A 523 4.95 -25.29 18.80
CA ILE A 523 5.20 -26.64 19.32
C ILE A 523 5.16 -26.56 20.85
N ASN A 524 4.36 -27.41 21.48
CA ASN A 524 4.43 -27.63 22.92
C ASN A 524 5.48 -28.72 23.16
N ASN A 525 6.48 -28.47 24.00
CA ASN A 525 7.49 -29.46 24.41
C ASN A 525 7.07 -30.06 25.76
N ASP A 526 7.64 -31.21 26.13
CA ASP A 526 7.27 -31.94 27.35
C ASP A 526 7.59 -31.16 28.65
N ASP A 527 8.53 -30.21 28.61
CA ASP A 527 8.96 -29.37 29.75
C ASP A 527 8.05 -28.15 30.03
N ASP A 528 6.77 -28.17 29.65
CA ASP A 528 5.82 -27.03 29.66
C ASP A 528 6.22 -25.81 28.78
N ILE A 529 7.42 -25.83 28.18
CA ILE A 529 7.96 -24.79 27.30
C ILE A 529 7.30 -24.87 25.91
N ILE A 530 6.98 -23.71 25.34
CA ILE A 530 6.44 -23.57 23.99
C ILE A 530 7.55 -23.06 23.05
N THR A 531 7.77 -23.75 21.93
CA THR A 531 8.65 -23.29 20.84
C THR A 531 7.81 -22.62 19.76
N VAL A 532 8.15 -21.39 19.41
CA VAL A 532 7.56 -20.62 18.30
C VAL A 532 8.51 -20.66 17.11
N LEU A 533 8.05 -21.18 15.99
CA LEU A 533 8.78 -21.21 14.71
C LEU A 533 8.39 -19.99 13.87
N THR A 534 9.35 -19.43 13.13
CA THR A 534 9.11 -18.28 12.24
C THR A 534 9.54 -18.53 10.81
N GLY A 535 8.98 -17.75 9.87
CA GLY A 535 9.25 -17.86 8.43
C GLY A 535 10.71 -17.58 8.01
N SER A 536 11.53 -16.99 8.90
CA SER A 536 12.99 -16.87 8.71
C SER A 536 13.75 -18.15 9.07
N GLY A 537 13.07 -19.21 9.53
CA GLY A 537 13.65 -20.42 10.10
C GLY A 537 14.10 -20.26 11.57
N THR A 538 13.93 -19.07 12.17
CA THR A 538 14.34 -18.80 13.55
C THR A 538 13.33 -19.37 14.55
N GLN A 539 13.82 -19.90 15.66
CA GLN A 539 13.04 -20.53 16.73
C GLN A 539 13.18 -19.76 18.03
N PHE A 540 12.08 -19.55 18.75
CA PHE A 540 12.06 -18.84 20.04
C PHE A 540 11.31 -19.67 21.09
N ASN A 541 11.90 -19.87 22.26
CA ASN A 541 11.30 -20.68 23.33
C ASN A 541 10.66 -19.77 24.38
N THR A 542 9.53 -20.15 24.96
CA THR A 542 8.86 -19.36 26.01
C THR A 542 8.13 -20.23 27.04
N LYS A 543 7.95 -19.68 28.25
CA LYS A 543 7.08 -20.26 29.29
C LYS A 543 5.61 -19.92 29.08
N LYS A 544 5.32 -18.79 28.42
CA LYS A 544 3.95 -18.33 28.09
C LYS A 544 3.90 -17.71 26.71
N LEU A 545 2.82 -17.97 25.97
CA LEU A 545 2.57 -17.43 24.63
C LEU A 545 1.25 -16.68 24.62
N ILE A 546 1.25 -15.42 24.18
CA ILE A 546 0.03 -14.61 24.00
C ILE A 546 -0.21 -14.41 22.51
N LEU A 547 -1.41 -14.77 22.02
CA LEU A 547 -1.80 -14.68 20.63
C LEU A 547 -2.78 -13.52 20.42
N THR A 548 -2.29 -12.43 19.82
CA THR A 548 -3.03 -11.19 19.51
C THR A 548 -3.00 -10.87 18.01
N THR A 549 -3.00 -11.91 17.16
CA THR A 549 -2.74 -11.84 15.70
C THR A 549 -3.91 -11.33 14.84
N GLY A 550 -4.98 -10.83 15.46
CA GLY A 550 -6.06 -10.09 14.79
C GLY A 550 -6.75 -10.91 13.68
N PRO A 551 -6.71 -10.47 12.41
CA PRO A 551 -7.29 -11.24 11.30
C PRO A 551 -6.64 -12.60 11.04
N TRP A 552 -5.38 -12.80 11.48
CA TRP A 552 -4.64 -14.05 11.27
C TRP A 552 -4.82 -15.08 12.40
N THR A 553 -5.74 -14.87 13.35
CA THR A 553 -5.92 -15.76 14.52
C THR A 553 -6.02 -17.25 14.16
N ASN A 554 -6.96 -17.66 13.30
CA ASN A 554 -7.10 -19.08 12.94
C ASN A 554 -5.90 -19.62 12.15
N LYS A 555 -5.22 -18.76 11.35
CA LYS A 555 -3.97 -19.12 10.63
C LYS A 555 -2.77 -19.34 11.55
N VAL A 556 -2.87 -18.98 12.84
CA VAL A 556 -1.87 -19.29 13.86
C VAL A 556 -2.36 -20.39 14.82
N LEU A 557 -3.65 -20.41 15.17
CA LEU A 557 -4.25 -21.48 15.99
C LEU A 557 -4.33 -22.85 15.28
N GLN A 558 -4.27 -22.90 13.95
CA GLN A 558 -4.11 -24.17 13.22
C GLN A 558 -2.88 -24.97 13.68
N TYR A 559 -1.82 -24.31 14.16
CA TYR A 559 -0.63 -24.97 14.70
C TYR A 559 -0.83 -25.54 16.11
N THR A 560 -1.88 -25.13 16.83
CA THR A 560 -2.22 -25.60 18.18
C THR A 560 -3.43 -26.54 18.18
N GLY A 561 -3.98 -26.86 17.01
CA GLY A 561 -5.05 -27.83 16.82
C GLY A 561 -6.46 -27.34 17.16
N ILE A 562 -6.69 -26.03 17.23
CA ILE A 562 -8.04 -25.46 17.43
C ILE A 562 -8.40 -24.45 16.33
N GLU A 563 -9.70 -24.27 16.11
CA GLU A 563 -10.22 -23.17 15.30
C GLU A 563 -11.31 -22.43 16.08
N LEU A 564 -11.29 -21.08 16.05
CA LEU A 564 -12.33 -20.25 16.66
C LEU A 564 -13.35 -19.81 15.60
N PRO A 565 -14.64 -19.61 15.95
CA PRO A 565 -15.69 -19.26 14.99
C PRO A 565 -15.63 -17.77 14.58
N LEU A 566 -14.55 -17.40 13.89
CA LEU A 566 -14.19 -16.03 13.51
C LEU A 566 -14.53 -15.76 12.04
N LYS A 567 -15.23 -14.65 11.78
CA LYS A 567 -15.43 -14.12 10.43
C LYS A 567 -14.54 -12.92 10.20
N ILE A 568 -13.66 -12.99 9.22
CA ILE A 568 -12.80 -11.88 8.80
C ILE A 568 -13.54 -11.04 7.76
N LEU A 569 -13.88 -9.80 8.10
CA LEU A 569 -14.66 -8.90 7.27
C LEU A 569 -13.80 -7.74 6.76
N LYS A 570 -13.68 -7.57 5.44
CA LYS A 570 -13.14 -6.34 4.83
C LYS A 570 -14.10 -5.18 5.11
N VAL A 571 -13.55 -4.06 5.57
CA VAL A 571 -14.29 -2.83 5.87
C VAL A 571 -13.56 -1.61 5.33
N GLU A 572 -14.33 -0.57 5.02
CA GLU A 572 -13.87 0.60 4.29
C GLU A 572 -14.06 1.87 5.15
N HIS A 573 -13.06 2.75 5.13
CA HIS A 573 -13.11 4.07 5.74
C HIS A 573 -13.12 5.14 4.66
N PHE A 574 -14.19 5.93 4.60
CA PHE A 574 -14.39 6.95 3.57
C PHE A 574 -14.08 8.34 4.12
N TYR A 575 -13.31 9.12 3.36
CA TYR A 575 -12.92 10.48 3.71
C TYR A 575 -13.56 11.47 2.75
N TRP A 576 -14.43 12.30 3.27
CA TRP A 576 -15.31 13.20 2.51
C TRP A 576 -14.74 14.61 2.56
N LYS A 577 -14.66 15.26 1.40
CA LYS A 577 -14.05 16.58 1.29
C LYS A 577 -14.95 17.63 1.94
N THR A 578 -14.38 18.42 2.83
CA THR A 578 -15.06 19.59 3.40
C THR A 578 -14.99 20.78 2.44
N LEU A 579 -16.09 21.51 2.33
CA LEU A 579 -16.17 22.83 1.69
C LEU A 579 -15.72 23.92 2.67
N LYS A 580 -15.93 23.69 3.97
CA LYS A 580 -15.39 24.46 5.09
C LYS A 580 -14.73 23.53 6.10
N PRO A 581 -13.39 23.35 6.06
CA PRO A 581 -12.66 22.51 7.00
C PRO A 581 -12.89 22.89 8.47
N GLU A 582 -13.11 24.17 8.74
CA GLU A 582 -13.38 24.72 10.06
C GLU A 582 -14.72 24.26 10.65
N SER A 583 -15.77 24.05 9.84
CA SER A 583 -17.07 23.56 10.28
C SER A 583 -17.01 22.12 10.83
N PHE A 584 -16.05 21.32 10.34
CA PHE A 584 -15.82 19.94 10.78
C PHE A 584 -14.46 19.75 11.44
N ALA A 585 -13.82 20.85 11.84
CA ALA A 585 -12.56 20.81 12.55
C ALA A 585 -12.74 20.10 13.89
N VAL A 586 -11.66 19.52 14.38
CA VAL A 586 -11.62 18.79 15.63
C VAL A 586 -11.99 19.72 16.80
N GLY A 587 -13.24 19.58 17.25
CA GLY A 587 -13.86 20.39 18.28
C GLY A 587 -15.08 21.16 17.81
N ASN A 588 -15.07 21.74 16.62
CA ASN A 588 -16.27 22.36 16.04
C ASN A 588 -17.33 21.31 15.64
N PHE A 589 -16.94 20.03 15.54
CA PHE A 589 -17.86 18.93 15.28
C PHE A 589 -17.52 17.69 16.13
N PRO A 590 -18.52 17.01 16.73
CA PRO A 590 -18.32 15.84 17.60
C PRO A 590 -18.11 14.54 16.81
N ILE A 591 -17.71 13.46 17.49
CA ILE A 591 -17.91 12.11 16.94
C ILE A 591 -19.39 11.70 17.09
N PHE A 592 -19.89 10.91 16.15
CA PHE A 592 -21.26 10.41 16.20
C PHE A 592 -21.39 8.98 15.69
N ALA A 593 -22.48 8.32 16.10
CA ALA A 593 -22.94 7.03 15.60
C ALA A 593 -24.46 7.07 15.38
N CYS A 594 -24.89 6.88 14.13
CA CYS A 594 -26.28 6.73 13.74
C CYS A 594 -26.65 5.25 13.66
N VAL A 595 -27.63 4.85 14.47
CA VAL A 595 -28.22 3.50 14.53
C VAL A 595 -29.24 3.35 13.40
N LEU A 596 -28.89 2.57 12.38
CA LEU A 596 -29.76 2.24 11.25
C LEU A 596 -30.27 0.80 11.37
N SER A 597 -31.34 0.46 10.66
CA SER A 597 -31.85 -0.91 10.56
C SER A 597 -30.89 -1.87 9.83
N THR A 598 -29.92 -1.33 9.09
CA THR A 598 -28.98 -2.07 8.24
C THR A 598 -27.54 -2.13 8.82
N GLY A 599 -27.23 -1.37 9.87
CA GLY A 599 -25.87 -1.22 10.38
C GLY A 599 -25.71 0.01 11.27
N LEU A 600 -24.47 0.36 11.59
CA LEU A 600 -24.12 1.56 12.38
C LEU A 600 -23.27 2.49 11.51
N LEU A 601 -23.82 3.63 11.08
CA LEU A 601 -23.03 4.67 10.41
C LEU A 601 -22.34 5.52 11.47
N TYR A 602 -21.06 5.84 11.31
CA TYR A 602 -20.33 6.66 12.28
C TYR A 602 -19.41 7.66 11.60
N GLY A 603 -19.16 8.78 12.26
CA GLY A 603 -18.33 9.86 11.73
C GLY A 603 -17.42 10.49 12.78
N LEU A 604 -16.29 11.03 12.31
CA LEU A 604 -15.28 11.70 13.11
C LEU A 604 -14.83 12.99 12.40
N PRO A 605 -14.58 14.09 13.14
CA PRO A 605 -14.11 15.36 12.57
C PRO A 605 -12.74 15.25 11.85
N VAL A 606 -12.45 16.28 11.06
CA VAL A 606 -11.24 16.46 10.24
C VAL A 606 -9.99 16.42 11.12
N LEU A 607 -9.21 15.33 11.00
CA LEU A 607 -7.95 15.15 11.74
C LEU A 607 -6.89 14.45 10.90
N GLU A 608 -7.24 13.30 10.30
CA GLU A 608 -6.27 12.39 9.66
C GLU A 608 -5.76 12.94 8.33
N TYR A 609 -6.60 13.66 7.59
CA TYR A 609 -6.24 14.32 6.34
C TYR A 609 -6.77 15.77 6.36
N PRO A 610 -5.94 16.79 6.03
CA PRO A 610 -6.37 18.18 6.00
C PRO A 610 -7.60 18.39 5.10
N GLY A 611 -8.67 18.93 5.68
CA GLY A 611 -9.92 19.20 4.96
C GLY A 611 -10.76 17.98 4.59
N LEU A 612 -10.46 16.76 5.08
CA LEU A 612 -11.33 15.58 4.88
C LEU A 612 -11.92 15.06 6.19
N MET A 613 -13.23 14.86 6.23
CA MET A 613 -13.98 14.29 7.36
C MET A 613 -14.13 12.77 7.18
N LYS A 614 -13.87 11.98 8.23
CA LYS A 614 -13.95 10.51 8.17
C LYS A 614 -15.36 10.06 8.52
N ILE A 615 -16.06 9.42 7.58
CA ILE A 615 -17.42 8.89 7.78
C ILE A 615 -17.45 7.46 7.21
N SER A 616 -18.05 6.52 7.93
CA SER A 616 -17.87 5.09 7.66
C SER A 616 -19.09 4.28 8.09
N PHE A 617 -19.32 3.12 7.45
CA PHE A 617 -20.48 2.28 7.72
C PHE A 617 -20.05 0.93 8.31
N HIS A 618 -20.36 0.72 9.60
CA HIS A 618 -20.08 -0.52 10.33
C HIS A 618 -21.24 -1.51 10.06
N ASN A 619 -21.08 -2.32 9.01
CA ASN A 619 -22.05 -3.31 8.56
C ASN A 619 -21.69 -4.71 9.11
N THR A 620 -22.37 -5.12 10.19
CA THR A 620 -22.12 -6.38 10.91
C THR A 620 -22.80 -7.62 10.31
N SER A 621 -23.64 -7.45 9.30
CA SER A 621 -24.54 -8.50 8.77
C SER A 621 -24.36 -8.79 7.28
N LYS A 622 -23.75 -7.89 6.50
CA LYS A 622 -23.45 -8.06 5.07
C LYS A 622 -22.03 -7.61 4.66
N GLY A 623 -21.10 -7.51 5.62
CA GLY A 623 -19.69 -7.22 5.34
C GLY A 623 -19.05 -8.26 4.40
N THR A 624 -17.99 -7.89 3.68
CA THR A 624 -17.34 -8.81 2.73
C THR A 624 -16.42 -9.76 3.48
N GLU A 625 -16.78 -11.04 3.57
CA GLU A 625 -15.86 -12.06 4.10
C GLU A 625 -14.64 -12.21 3.20
N VAL A 626 -13.45 -12.28 3.79
CA VAL A 626 -12.17 -12.16 3.08
C VAL A 626 -11.07 -12.97 3.77
N ASP A 627 -10.18 -13.59 2.99
CA ASP A 627 -8.92 -14.09 3.53
C ASP A 627 -7.98 -12.90 3.82
N PRO A 628 -7.41 -12.76 5.03
CA PRO A 628 -6.59 -11.60 5.42
C PRO A 628 -5.28 -11.45 4.62
N ASP A 629 -4.79 -12.51 3.96
CA ASP A 629 -3.67 -12.41 3.02
C ASP A 629 -4.10 -11.90 1.64
N CYS A 630 -5.39 -12.04 1.31
CA CYS A 630 -5.98 -11.69 0.02
C CYS A 630 -6.80 -10.40 0.01
N ARG A 631 -6.84 -9.65 1.12
CA ARG A 631 -7.65 -8.41 1.29
C ARG A 631 -7.52 -7.39 0.15
N ASP A 632 -6.34 -7.26 -0.43
CA ASP A 632 -6.01 -6.24 -1.44
C ASP A 632 -6.34 -6.69 -2.88
N PHE A 633 -6.93 -7.88 -3.07
CA PHE A 633 -7.43 -8.38 -4.37
C PHE A 633 -8.93 -8.15 -4.57
N LEU A 634 -9.70 -7.88 -3.51
CA LEU A 634 -11.14 -7.60 -3.61
C LEU A 634 -11.39 -6.11 -3.89
N THR A 635 -12.10 -5.80 -4.98
CA THR A 635 -12.54 -4.44 -5.32
C THR A 635 -13.46 -3.86 -4.23
N PRO A 636 -13.33 -2.57 -3.86
CA PRO A 636 -14.28 -1.88 -2.99
C PRO A 636 -15.74 -2.00 -3.46
N ARG A 637 -16.70 -2.05 -2.53
CA ARG A 637 -18.13 -2.15 -2.87
C ARG A 637 -18.83 -0.78 -2.89
N PRO A 638 -19.39 -0.33 -4.04
CA PRO A 638 -20.05 0.98 -4.14
C PRO A 638 -21.20 1.21 -3.14
N GLU A 639 -21.84 0.12 -2.68
CA GLU A 639 -22.97 0.13 -1.73
C GLU A 639 -22.69 0.95 -0.47
N ALA A 640 -21.50 0.82 0.13
CA ALA A 640 -21.18 1.48 1.40
C ALA A 640 -21.00 3.00 1.22
N SER A 641 -20.33 3.44 0.15
CA SER A 641 -20.22 4.86 -0.18
C SER A 641 -21.58 5.50 -0.51
N LYS A 642 -22.45 4.77 -1.24
CA LYS A 642 -23.79 5.24 -1.61
C LYS A 642 -24.69 5.45 -0.39
N ILE A 643 -24.70 4.49 0.55
CA ILE A 643 -25.43 4.62 1.83
C ILE A 643 -24.98 5.85 2.62
N ILE A 644 -23.67 6.18 2.58
CA ILE A 644 -23.15 7.37 3.25
C ILE A 644 -23.57 8.66 2.51
N SER A 645 -23.45 8.74 1.18
CA SER A 645 -23.93 9.91 0.40
C SER A 645 -25.44 10.16 0.63
N GLU A 646 -26.27 9.12 0.57
CA GLU A 646 -27.71 9.20 0.84
C GLU A 646 -28.00 9.70 2.26
N PHE A 647 -27.23 9.24 3.25
CA PHE A 647 -27.32 9.72 4.63
C PHE A 647 -26.94 11.20 4.77
N LEU A 648 -25.84 11.63 4.14
CA LEU A 648 -25.33 13.02 4.22
C LEU A 648 -26.27 14.02 3.54
N GLU A 649 -26.86 13.63 2.41
CA GLU A 649 -27.88 14.41 1.72
C GLU A 649 -29.17 14.51 2.56
N ALA A 650 -29.70 13.38 3.03
CA ALA A 650 -30.92 13.34 3.84
C ALA A 650 -30.82 14.13 5.16
N HIS A 651 -29.61 14.23 5.75
CA HIS A 651 -29.35 15.01 6.96
C HIS A 651 -28.77 16.41 6.67
N SER A 652 -28.68 16.83 5.40
CA SER A 652 -28.26 18.16 4.98
C SER A 652 -26.90 18.61 5.55
N PHE A 653 -25.84 17.82 5.35
CA PHE A 653 -24.46 18.19 5.69
C PHE A 653 -23.91 19.27 4.73
N LYS A 654 -24.40 20.52 4.86
CA LYS A 654 -24.21 21.64 3.92
C LYS A 654 -22.76 22.01 3.57
N ASP A 655 -21.80 21.71 4.45
CA ASP A 655 -20.38 22.02 4.27
C ASP A 655 -19.54 20.80 3.83
N LEU A 656 -20.16 19.67 3.45
CA LEU A 656 -19.49 18.51 2.85
C LEU A 656 -19.77 18.38 1.35
N ASP A 657 -18.76 17.95 0.61
CA ASP A 657 -18.87 17.40 -0.73
C ASP A 657 -19.19 15.90 -0.61
N TYR A 658 -20.46 15.54 -0.78
CA TYR A 658 -20.96 14.16 -0.71
C TYR A 658 -21.10 13.50 -2.10
N SER A 659 -20.53 14.10 -3.15
CA SER A 659 -20.56 13.55 -4.51
C SER A 659 -19.73 12.27 -4.64
N SER A 660 -18.59 12.20 -3.95
CA SER A 660 -17.72 11.02 -3.89
C SER A 660 -16.72 11.14 -2.74
N PRO A 661 -16.27 10.02 -2.14
CA PRO A 661 -15.20 10.03 -1.15
C PRO A 661 -13.86 10.37 -1.82
N ALA A 662 -13.12 11.33 -1.24
CA ALA A 662 -11.83 11.78 -1.75
C ALA A 662 -10.68 10.77 -1.47
N ILE A 663 -10.79 10.01 -0.37
CA ILE A 663 -9.94 8.86 -0.05
C ILE A 663 -10.83 7.72 0.45
N VAL A 664 -10.47 6.49 0.10
CA VAL A 664 -11.01 5.26 0.71
C VAL A 664 -9.83 4.46 1.23
N GLU A 665 -9.85 4.15 2.53
CA GLU A 665 -8.89 3.24 3.16
C GLU A 665 -9.55 1.90 3.47
N GLU A 666 -8.74 0.83 3.48
CA GLU A 666 -9.22 -0.53 3.67
C GLU A 666 -8.65 -1.14 4.97
N CYS A 667 -9.52 -1.70 5.78
CA CYS A 667 -9.24 -2.29 7.09
C CYS A 667 -10.00 -3.63 7.22
N MET A 668 -9.78 -4.36 8.31
CA MET A 668 -10.43 -5.65 8.57
C MET A 668 -10.98 -5.74 10.00
N TYR A 669 -12.13 -6.41 10.17
CA TYR A 669 -12.63 -6.82 11.48
C TYR A 669 -12.56 -8.35 11.63
N THR A 670 -12.02 -8.82 12.76
CA THR A 670 -12.14 -10.22 13.22
C THR A 670 -13.38 -10.33 14.10
N LYS A 671 -14.49 -10.86 13.57
CA LYS A 671 -15.81 -10.87 14.25
C LYS A 671 -16.12 -12.24 14.88
N THR A 672 -16.56 -12.25 16.13
CA THR A 672 -17.11 -13.43 16.84
C THR A 672 -18.63 -13.58 16.63
N PRO A 673 -19.24 -14.71 17.05
CA PRO A 673 -20.69 -14.88 17.00
C PRO A 673 -21.45 -13.94 17.94
N SER A 674 -20.87 -13.66 19.13
CA SER A 674 -21.42 -12.72 20.13
C SER A 674 -21.19 -11.25 19.74
N GLY A 675 -20.05 -10.93 19.14
CA GLY A 675 -19.54 -9.56 19.00
C GLY A 675 -18.57 -9.14 20.11
N ASP A 676 -18.36 -10.00 21.11
CA ASP A 676 -17.40 -9.83 22.20
C ASP A 676 -16.09 -10.58 21.89
N PRO A 677 -14.91 -10.08 22.34
CA PRO A 677 -13.64 -10.74 22.09
C PRO A 677 -13.49 -12.02 22.92
N TYR A 678 -12.61 -12.91 22.48
CA TYR A 678 -12.06 -13.98 23.30
C TYR A 678 -10.85 -13.44 24.07
N LEU A 679 -10.87 -13.56 25.40
CA LEU A 679 -9.83 -13.15 26.34
C LEU A 679 -9.61 -14.27 27.37
N ASP A 680 -8.94 -15.34 26.95
CA ASP A 680 -8.94 -16.61 27.68
C ASP A 680 -7.67 -17.44 27.46
N TYR A 681 -7.50 -18.50 28.25
CA TYR A 681 -6.51 -19.54 27.98
C TYR A 681 -6.93 -20.40 26.77
N HIS A 682 -5.96 -20.95 26.06
CA HIS A 682 -6.20 -21.98 25.05
C HIS A 682 -6.76 -23.25 25.73
N PRO A 683 -7.90 -23.82 25.29
CA PRO A 683 -8.59 -24.91 25.99
C PRO A 683 -7.70 -26.12 26.32
N ASN A 684 -6.74 -26.43 25.44
CA ASN A 684 -5.84 -27.58 25.60
C ASN A 684 -4.43 -27.21 26.12
N ASN A 685 -4.14 -25.94 26.43
CA ASN A 685 -2.83 -25.52 26.95
C ASN A 685 -2.91 -24.21 27.78
N PRO A 686 -2.80 -24.24 29.13
CA PRO A 686 -2.84 -23.05 29.98
C PRO A 686 -1.57 -22.16 29.89
N ASN A 687 -0.57 -22.54 29.11
CA ASN A 687 0.59 -21.70 28.78
C ASN A 687 0.37 -20.85 27.51
N ILE A 688 -0.72 -21.08 26.77
CA ILE A 688 -1.15 -20.22 25.66
C ILE A 688 -2.36 -19.39 26.09
N ILE A 689 -2.32 -18.08 25.87
CA ILE A 689 -3.40 -17.12 26.12
C ILE A 689 -3.81 -16.50 24.79
N ILE A 690 -5.11 -16.34 24.56
CA ILE A 690 -5.69 -15.85 23.31
C ILE A 690 -6.40 -14.52 23.57
N GLY A 691 -6.01 -13.48 22.81
CA GLY A 691 -6.70 -12.20 22.71
C GLY A 691 -7.16 -11.98 21.28
N ALA A 692 -8.41 -12.30 20.97
CA ALA A 692 -8.91 -12.36 19.59
C ALA A 692 -10.37 -11.89 19.45
N GLY A 693 -10.87 -11.78 18.23
CA GLY A 693 -12.33 -11.63 18.01
C GLY A 693 -12.92 -10.24 18.31
N PHE A 694 -12.10 -9.20 18.38
CA PHE A 694 -12.46 -7.83 18.78
C PHE A 694 -13.54 -7.10 17.95
N SER A 695 -14.13 -7.74 16.93
CA SER A 695 -15.40 -7.39 16.29
C SER A 695 -15.55 -5.93 15.85
N GLY A 696 -14.43 -5.31 15.45
CA GLY A 696 -14.38 -3.92 14.98
C GLY A 696 -14.54 -2.85 16.07
N HIS A 697 -14.43 -3.21 17.36
CA HIS A 697 -14.52 -2.24 18.45
C HIS A 697 -13.41 -2.35 19.52
N GLY A 698 -12.52 -3.35 19.45
CA GLY A 698 -11.39 -3.58 20.37
C GLY A 698 -10.61 -2.32 20.76
N PHE A 699 -9.87 -1.72 19.82
CA PHE A 699 -8.86 -0.65 20.02
C PHE A 699 -8.98 0.24 21.27
N LYS A 700 -10.16 0.81 21.58
CA LYS A 700 -10.35 1.67 22.76
C LYS A 700 -10.12 0.96 24.11
N LEU A 701 -10.31 -0.36 24.12
CA LEU A 701 -10.10 -1.28 25.23
C LEU A 701 -8.63 -1.73 25.35
N ALA A 702 -7.76 -1.43 24.37
CA ALA A 702 -6.43 -2.03 24.30
C ALA A 702 -5.58 -1.95 25.59
N PRO A 703 -5.59 -0.86 26.39
CA PRO A 703 -4.89 -0.86 27.67
C PRO A 703 -5.50 -1.81 28.72
N ILE A 704 -6.82 -2.00 28.72
CA ILE A 704 -7.49 -2.92 29.65
C ILE A 704 -7.39 -4.37 29.20
N VAL A 705 -7.41 -4.62 27.88
CA VAL A 705 -7.06 -5.91 27.28
C VAL A 705 -5.60 -6.26 27.59
N GLY A 706 -4.68 -5.31 27.40
CA GLY A 706 -3.26 -5.47 27.73
C GLY A 706 -3.01 -5.77 29.20
N LYS A 707 -3.79 -5.15 30.10
CA LYS A 707 -3.82 -5.49 31.53
C LYS A 707 -4.30 -6.93 31.76
N ILE A 708 -5.48 -7.31 31.25
CA ILE A 708 -6.08 -8.64 31.44
C ILE A 708 -5.18 -9.76 30.88
N LEU A 709 -4.65 -9.60 29.66
CA LEU A 709 -3.74 -10.58 29.06
C LEU A 709 -2.42 -10.69 29.83
N SER A 710 -1.95 -9.58 30.44
CA SER A 710 -0.79 -9.61 31.35
C SER A 710 -1.11 -10.30 32.68
N GLU A 711 -2.31 -10.14 33.22
CA GLU A 711 -2.76 -10.83 34.45
C GLU A 711 -2.79 -12.34 34.22
N LEU A 712 -3.43 -12.80 33.12
CA LEU A 712 -3.49 -14.22 32.73
C LEU A 712 -2.10 -14.82 32.48
N ALA A 713 -1.22 -14.13 31.75
CA ALA A 713 0.14 -14.61 31.50
C ALA A 713 1.00 -14.70 32.76
N LEU A 714 0.72 -13.88 33.78
CA LEU A 714 1.44 -13.90 35.06
C LEU A 714 0.79 -14.80 36.13
N GLY A 715 -0.34 -15.44 35.83
CA GLY A 715 -1.09 -16.26 36.78
C GLY A 715 -1.80 -15.44 37.87
N GLU A 716 -2.01 -14.15 37.64
CA GLU A 716 -2.72 -13.25 38.54
C GLU A 716 -4.25 -13.44 38.40
N THR A 717 -5.01 -13.15 39.46
CA THR A 717 -6.48 -13.11 39.36
C THR A 717 -6.90 -11.94 38.46
N PRO A 718 -7.69 -12.16 37.39
CA PRO A 718 -8.10 -11.08 36.50
C PRO A 718 -8.89 -9.99 37.23
N SER A 719 -8.61 -8.72 36.90
CA SER A 719 -9.29 -7.55 37.50
C SER A 719 -10.78 -7.43 37.14
N TYR A 720 -11.29 -8.26 36.23
CA TYR A 720 -12.65 -8.23 35.72
C TYR A 720 -13.21 -9.64 35.57
N ASP A 721 -14.55 -9.79 35.66
CA ASP A 721 -15.24 -11.00 35.25
C ASP A 721 -15.02 -11.25 33.75
N LEU A 722 -14.37 -12.38 33.43
CA LEU A 722 -14.08 -12.78 32.05
C LEU A 722 -15.15 -13.72 31.45
N SER A 723 -16.23 -14.03 32.17
CA SER A 723 -17.30 -14.91 31.70
C SER A 723 -17.87 -14.54 30.32
N PRO A 724 -18.03 -13.25 29.94
CA PRO A 724 -18.46 -12.87 28.58
C PRO A 724 -17.43 -13.13 27.47
N PHE A 725 -16.15 -13.32 27.83
CA PHE A 725 -15.01 -13.42 26.91
C PHE A 725 -14.39 -14.82 26.86
N LYS A 726 -15.02 -15.79 27.55
CA LYS A 726 -14.59 -17.19 27.57
C LYS A 726 -14.68 -17.84 26.20
N ILE A 727 -13.71 -18.69 25.88
CA ILE A 727 -13.81 -19.59 24.73
C ILE A 727 -14.81 -20.68 25.10
N GLN A 728 -15.92 -20.75 24.38
CA GLN A 728 -16.93 -21.81 24.56
C GLN A 728 -16.46 -23.08 23.86
N SER A 729 -16.41 -24.18 24.62
CA SER A 729 -16.04 -25.53 24.20
C SER A 729 -17.19 -26.26 23.52
#